data_AF-A0A8C0V7T6-F1
#
_entry.id   AF-A0A8C0V7T6-F1
#
_cell.length_a   1.000
_cell.length_b   1.000
_cell.length_c   1.000
_cell.angle_alpha   90.00
_cell.angle_beta   90.00
_cell.angle_gamma   90.00
#
_symmetry.space_group_name_H-M   'P 1'
#
loop_
_entity.id
_entity.type
_entity.pdbx_description
1 polymer ?
#
loop_
_entity_poly.entity_id
_entity_poly.type
_entity_poly.pdbx_seq_one_letter_code
_entity_poly.pdbx_strand_id
1 'polypeptide(L)'
;MRPIIFSKMDFSHSSLFGYIEDLQELTIIERPVRRSLKFWPGYPRNKCGGKSSSSYETESCGNTSSGFTKNQGVSNAWLETLLAVIEALPKETIRHEILNPLVSKAQLSQTLQSRLVSCKIMGKVANKFEAHIIKREVLPLVKSLCQDVEYEVRTCMCRQLEHVARGIGTDLTKTVVLPELVELARDEGSSVRLAAFETLVNLLDMFDADDRSQTVLPLVKSFCEKSFKADESIIVSLSFHLGKLCNGLYGIFTPEQHLRFLEFYKKLSTLGLQQENGHNDNQLHLQTLEQEKKYISVRKNCAYNFPAMIVFVDPKNFHLELYSIFFCLCHDPEVSVRYTMAISFFEVAKLLNSDVYTIHKELVTLLQDESLEVLDALVGHLPEILELMTNGGEKNGSESKLLSIPDLIPALTTAEQRAATSLKWRTHEKLLQKYACLPHIISSDQIYYRFIQRMLTIVLTNNVLPVQKAAARTLCVYLRYNRKQEQRHEVIQKLIEQLGQGKSYWNRLRFLDTCEFIMELFSKSFFCKYFFLPVLELTHDPVANVRMKLCCLLPKVKSTLKIPTDKHLLQQLELCIRKLLCQEKDKDVLTIVKRTVLELDRMEISVDAFQKRFYENDLLDQEKERQEHLLEMEQLEKEKQKNEGRSANINDKMFEKKRRDSKTSSVLAKSINLSISGSSSGTSAGKEEKKSKLVRSQSFSTQVLHPKYSNIDKCPNKSSATGYTSSIPGMGKSCMLSFSDDSFRTHSAGNSGNAVFPSSCSRNLFNSANQKNNGNKEGQSRKMSVKNRKSNS
;
A
#
# COMPACT_ATOMS: atom_id res chain seq x y z
N MET A 1 -15.41 -24.38 15.85
CA MET A 1 -16.80 -24.11 15.41
C MET A 1 -17.49 -25.44 15.11
N ARG A 2 -18.81 -25.54 15.30
CA ARG A 2 -19.60 -26.72 14.87
C ARG A 2 -19.84 -26.66 13.35
N PRO A 3 -19.84 -27.77 12.60
CA PRO A 3 -20.36 -27.78 11.25
C PRO A 3 -21.89 -27.61 11.29
N ILE A 4 -22.41 -26.77 10.38
CA ILE A 4 -23.85 -26.54 10.23
C ILE A 4 -24.44 -27.71 9.44
N ILE A 5 -25.51 -28.30 9.97
CA ILE A 5 -26.27 -29.36 9.31
C ILE A 5 -27.12 -28.72 8.20
N PHE A 6 -26.82 -29.03 6.93
CA PHE A 6 -27.75 -28.78 5.83
C PHE A 6 -28.74 -29.94 5.71
N SER A 7 -30.04 -29.61 5.73
CA SER A 7 -31.12 -30.56 5.50
C SER A 7 -31.16 -31.03 4.04
N LYS A 8 -31.70 -32.23 3.82
CA LYS A 8 -31.96 -32.79 2.48
C LYS A 8 -32.80 -31.84 1.62
N MET A 9 -32.38 -31.67 0.36
CA MET A 9 -33.30 -31.42 -0.76
C MET A 9 -33.22 -32.63 -1.71
N ASP A 10 -34.26 -33.46 -1.70
CA ASP A 10 -34.38 -34.59 -2.63
C ASP A 10 -34.91 -34.05 -3.99
N PHE A 11 -34.05 -34.06 -5.01
CA PHE A 11 -34.42 -33.67 -6.38
C PHE A 11 -34.89 -34.90 -7.19
N SER A 12 -36.18 -35.21 -7.08
CA SER A 12 -36.88 -36.13 -7.97
C SER A 12 -38.10 -35.47 -8.61
N HIS A 13 -38.29 -35.78 -9.89
CA HIS A 13 -39.41 -35.39 -10.76
C HIS A 13 -39.39 -34.04 -11.46
N SER A 14 -39.87 -34.14 -12.70
CA SER A 14 -39.84 -33.19 -13.81
C SER A 14 -41.19 -32.47 -13.92
N SER A 15 -41.25 -31.19 -13.57
CA SER A 15 -42.38 -30.31 -13.93
C SER A 15 -42.13 -28.79 -13.78
N LEU A 16 -40.88 -28.33 -13.60
CA LEU A 16 -40.61 -26.94 -13.18
C LEU A 16 -40.02 -25.99 -14.24
N PHE A 17 -39.82 -26.43 -15.48
CA PHE A 17 -39.15 -25.63 -16.51
C PHE A 17 -40.00 -25.51 -17.77
N GLY A 18 -40.21 -24.27 -18.21
CA GLY A 18 -40.92 -23.94 -19.46
C GLY A 18 -40.10 -24.28 -20.71
N TYR A 19 -40.70 -23.97 -21.86
CA TYR A 19 -40.29 -24.25 -23.25
C TYR A 19 -38.91 -24.88 -23.51
N ILE A 20 -38.97 -25.99 -24.27
CA ILE A 20 -37.94 -27.01 -24.49
C ILE A 20 -36.64 -26.51 -25.14
N GLU A 21 -36.61 -25.31 -25.73
CA GLU A 21 -35.45 -24.79 -26.46
C GLU A 21 -34.35 -24.27 -25.51
N ASP A 22 -34.69 -23.51 -24.48
CA ASP A 22 -33.74 -23.01 -23.44
C ASP A 22 -33.06 -24.15 -22.66
N LEU A 23 -33.75 -25.29 -22.50
CA LEU A 23 -33.25 -26.46 -21.80
C LEU A 23 -32.12 -27.20 -22.55
N GLN A 24 -31.97 -26.99 -23.86
CA GLN A 24 -30.91 -27.64 -24.63
C GLN A 24 -29.52 -27.05 -24.34
N GLU A 25 -29.42 -25.73 -24.16
CA GLU A 25 -28.15 -25.09 -23.75
C GLU A 25 -27.79 -25.55 -22.32
N LEU A 26 -28.76 -25.56 -21.40
CA LEU A 26 -28.56 -26.05 -20.04
C LEU A 26 -28.13 -27.51 -19.98
N THR A 27 -28.68 -28.42 -20.80
CA THR A 27 -28.36 -29.86 -20.67
C THR A 27 -26.91 -30.24 -21.03
N ILE A 28 -26.23 -29.50 -21.91
CA ILE A 28 -24.80 -29.72 -22.21
C ILE A 28 -23.93 -29.26 -21.03
N ILE A 29 -24.38 -28.25 -20.30
CA ILE A 29 -23.67 -27.66 -19.17
C ILE A 29 -23.94 -28.44 -17.87
N GLU A 30 -25.19 -28.81 -17.63
CA GLU A 30 -25.69 -29.41 -16.39
C GLU A 30 -25.37 -30.90 -16.27
N ARG A 31 -25.49 -31.68 -17.37
CA ARG A 31 -25.32 -33.16 -17.32
C ARG A 31 -23.92 -33.59 -16.85
N PRO A 32 -22.80 -33.02 -17.34
CA PRO A 32 -21.46 -33.35 -16.86
C PRO A 32 -21.26 -33.00 -15.38
N VAL A 33 -21.76 -31.83 -14.94
CA VAL A 33 -21.66 -31.36 -13.55
C VAL A 33 -22.45 -32.28 -12.61
N ARG A 34 -23.72 -32.60 -12.94
CA ARG A 34 -24.57 -33.50 -12.16
C ARG A 34 -24.02 -34.94 -12.09
N ARG A 35 -23.31 -35.42 -13.12
CA ARG A 35 -22.63 -36.73 -13.08
C ARG A 35 -21.42 -36.70 -12.15
N SER A 36 -20.61 -35.66 -12.21
CA SER A 36 -19.38 -35.56 -11.41
C SER A 36 -19.65 -35.48 -9.91
N LEU A 37 -20.72 -34.77 -9.52
CA LEU A 37 -21.21 -34.76 -8.13
C LEU A 37 -21.61 -36.16 -7.61
N LYS A 38 -21.99 -37.11 -8.48
CA LYS A 38 -22.30 -38.50 -8.11
C LYS A 38 -21.06 -39.40 -8.00
N PHE A 39 -19.90 -38.96 -8.50
CA PHE A 39 -18.64 -39.72 -8.47
C PHE A 39 -17.62 -39.17 -7.46
N TRP A 40 -17.95 -38.11 -6.71
CA TRP A 40 -17.08 -37.60 -5.64
C TRP A 40 -16.88 -38.66 -4.54
N PRO A 41 -15.64 -39.04 -4.19
CA PRO A 41 -15.38 -39.96 -3.08
C PRO A 41 -15.71 -39.26 -1.75
N GLY A 42 -16.92 -39.51 -1.25
CA GLY A 42 -17.50 -38.80 -0.09
C GLY A 42 -19.03 -38.76 -0.10
N TYR A 43 -19.68 -38.99 -1.25
CA TYR A 43 -21.14 -39.08 -1.31
C TYR A 43 -21.64 -40.48 -0.92
N PRO A 44 -22.49 -40.63 0.12
CA PRO A 44 -22.94 -41.96 0.57
C PRO A 44 -23.90 -42.61 -0.43
N ARG A 45 -23.57 -43.80 -0.92
CA ARG A 45 -24.46 -44.65 -1.73
C ARG A 45 -25.53 -45.31 -0.85
N ASN A 46 -26.59 -44.57 -0.50
CA ASN A 46 -27.72 -45.15 0.19
C ASN A 46 -28.57 -46.02 -0.76
N LYS A 47 -28.31 -47.34 -0.74
CA LYS A 47 -29.31 -48.35 -1.06
C LYS A 47 -30.33 -48.38 0.07
N CYS A 48 -31.54 -47.87 -0.17
CA CYS A 48 -32.73 -48.26 0.60
C CYS A 48 -33.89 -48.47 -0.37
N GLY A 49 -34.32 -49.72 -0.52
CA GLY A 49 -35.65 -50.03 -1.03
C GLY A 49 -36.68 -49.83 0.09
N GLY A 50 -37.83 -49.27 -0.23
CA GLY A 50 -38.91 -49.06 0.72
C GLY A 50 -40.13 -48.49 0.01
N LYS A 51 -41.19 -49.29 -0.11
CA LYS A 51 -42.49 -48.83 -0.60
C LYS A 51 -43.19 -48.05 0.53
N SER A 52 -43.62 -46.83 0.25
CA SER A 52 -44.72 -46.20 1.01
C SER A 52 -45.44 -45.20 0.12
N SER A 53 -46.70 -45.50 -0.16
CA SER A 53 -47.63 -44.68 -0.93
C SER A 53 -48.27 -43.59 -0.07
N SER A 54 -48.25 -42.34 -0.53
CA SER A 54 -49.32 -41.38 -0.22
C SER A 54 -49.47 -40.37 -1.37
N SER A 55 -50.61 -40.45 -2.03
CA SER A 55 -51.15 -39.44 -2.93
C SER A 55 -51.41 -38.12 -2.21
N TYR A 56 -51.10 -36.97 -2.84
CA TYR A 56 -51.94 -35.77 -2.82
C TYR A 56 -51.75 -34.96 -4.10
N GLU A 57 -52.77 -34.17 -4.44
CA GLU A 57 -53.07 -33.73 -5.80
C GLU A 57 -52.43 -32.39 -6.19
N THR A 58 -52.55 -32.09 -7.48
CA THR A 58 -52.12 -30.87 -8.17
C THR A 58 -52.97 -29.65 -7.81
N GLU A 59 -52.34 -28.50 -7.61
CA GLU A 59 -52.96 -27.20 -7.91
C GLU A 59 -52.19 -26.48 -9.03
N SER A 60 -52.90 -26.18 -10.12
CA SER A 60 -52.41 -25.33 -11.20
C SER A 60 -52.78 -23.88 -10.92
N CYS A 61 -51.86 -22.92 -11.11
CA CYS A 61 -52.24 -21.52 -11.08
C CYS A 61 -51.49 -20.65 -12.10
N GLY A 62 -52.26 -20.10 -13.04
CA GLY A 62 -52.09 -18.73 -13.56
C GLY A 62 -50.90 -18.44 -14.49
N ASN A 63 -51.17 -18.40 -15.80
CA ASN A 63 -50.34 -17.67 -16.75
C ASN A 63 -50.33 -16.16 -16.43
N THR A 64 -49.15 -15.57 -16.23
CA THR A 64 -48.91 -14.13 -16.50
C THR A 64 -47.60 -13.94 -17.25
N SER A 65 -47.68 -13.30 -18.41
CA SER A 65 -46.59 -13.12 -19.38
C SER A 65 -45.54 -12.08 -18.92
N SER A 66 -44.35 -12.54 -18.49
CA SER A 66 -43.14 -11.71 -18.31
C SER A 66 -41.83 -12.50 -18.32
N GLY A 67 -41.76 -13.62 -19.07
CA GLY A 67 -40.75 -14.68 -18.89
C GLY A 67 -39.30 -14.39 -19.33
N PHE A 68 -39.01 -13.35 -20.11
CA PHE A 68 -37.75 -13.21 -20.86
C PHE A 68 -36.47 -12.96 -20.04
N THR A 69 -36.53 -12.76 -18.72
CA THR A 69 -35.36 -12.39 -17.90
C THR A 69 -34.93 -13.40 -16.84
N LYS A 70 -35.68 -14.50 -16.64
CA LYS A 70 -35.39 -15.47 -15.56
C LYS A 70 -34.33 -16.53 -15.89
N ASN A 71 -34.12 -16.89 -17.15
CA ASN A 71 -33.27 -18.04 -17.52
C ASN A 71 -31.78 -17.68 -17.76
N GLN A 72 -31.47 -16.48 -18.26
CA GLN A 72 -30.08 -16.11 -18.62
C GLN A 72 -29.11 -16.15 -17.42
N GLY A 73 -29.53 -15.66 -16.25
CA GLY A 73 -28.71 -15.69 -15.04
C GLY A 73 -28.40 -17.11 -14.56
N VAL A 74 -29.36 -18.04 -14.72
CA VAL A 74 -29.22 -19.46 -14.37
C VAL A 74 -28.29 -20.16 -15.35
N SER A 75 -28.45 -19.93 -16.66
CA SER A 75 -27.55 -20.47 -17.70
C SER A 75 -26.11 -20.00 -17.49
N ASN A 76 -25.89 -18.71 -17.23
CA ASN A 76 -24.57 -18.17 -16.91
C ASN A 76 -23.97 -18.81 -15.64
N ALA A 77 -24.74 -18.98 -14.57
CA ALA A 77 -24.25 -19.60 -13.34
C ALA A 77 -23.83 -21.08 -13.53
N TRP A 78 -24.61 -21.85 -14.31
CA TRP A 78 -24.24 -23.20 -14.70
C TRP A 78 -22.98 -23.21 -15.57
N LEU A 79 -22.83 -22.27 -16.51
CA LEU A 79 -21.65 -22.17 -17.36
C LEU A 79 -20.38 -21.93 -16.55
N GLU A 80 -20.37 -20.94 -15.67
CA GLU A 80 -19.20 -20.67 -14.81
C GLU A 80 -18.91 -21.86 -13.89
N THR A 81 -19.94 -22.59 -13.43
CA THR A 81 -19.78 -23.86 -12.70
C THR A 81 -19.10 -24.94 -13.56
N LEU A 82 -19.54 -25.13 -14.82
CA LEU A 82 -18.91 -26.06 -15.75
C LEU A 82 -17.44 -25.67 -16.01
N LEU A 83 -17.17 -24.40 -16.31
CA LEU A 83 -15.82 -23.91 -16.58
C LEU A 83 -14.89 -24.13 -15.38
N ALA A 84 -15.40 -24.00 -14.15
CA ALA A 84 -14.66 -24.33 -12.93
C ALA A 84 -14.38 -25.83 -12.78
N VAL A 85 -15.36 -26.71 -13.05
CA VAL A 85 -15.21 -28.16 -12.82
C VAL A 85 -14.66 -28.95 -14.02
N ILE A 86 -14.61 -28.40 -15.23
CA ILE A 86 -14.01 -29.03 -16.43
C ILE A 86 -12.62 -29.59 -16.10
N GLU A 87 -11.87 -28.93 -15.22
CA GLU A 87 -10.53 -29.39 -14.89
C GLU A 87 -10.47 -30.67 -14.05
N ALA A 88 -11.56 -31.06 -13.39
CA ALA A 88 -11.70 -32.29 -12.63
C ALA A 88 -12.46 -33.39 -13.39
N LEU A 89 -12.98 -33.12 -14.60
CA LEU A 89 -13.74 -34.10 -15.38
C LEU A 89 -12.83 -35.16 -16.03
N PRO A 90 -13.24 -36.43 -16.10
CA PRO A 90 -12.54 -37.44 -16.89
C PRO A 90 -12.50 -37.07 -18.38
N LYS A 91 -11.36 -37.33 -19.05
CA LYS A 91 -11.17 -37.02 -20.49
C LYS A 91 -12.30 -37.55 -21.38
N GLU A 92 -12.77 -38.78 -21.14
CA GLU A 92 -13.87 -39.37 -21.93
C GLU A 92 -15.23 -38.72 -21.67
N THR A 93 -15.50 -38.23 -20.44
CA THR A 93 -16.68 -37.42 -20.15
C THR A 93 -16.63 -36.10 -20.91
N ILE A 94 -15.48 -35.43 -20.94
CA ILE A 94 -15.30 -34.20 -21.74
C ILE A 94 -15.48 -34.50 -23.24
N ARG A 95 -14.91 -35.58 -23.77
CA ARG A 95 -15.05 -35.95 -25.18
C ARG A 95 -16.52 -36.21 -25.56
N HIS A 96 -17.18 -37.11 -24.86
CA HIS A 96 -18.53 -37.55 -25.23
C HIS A 96 -19.65 -36.58 -24.85
N GLU A 97 -19.57 -35.92 -23.69
CA GLU A 97 -20.65 -35.06 -23.18
C GLU A 97 -20.43 -33.57 -23.45
N ILE A 98 -19.22 -33.14 -23.85
CA ILE A 98 -18.89 -31.73 -24.09
C ILE A 98 -18.41 -31.49 -25.54
N LEU A 99 -17.31 -32.13 -25.98
CA LEU A 99 -16.76 -31.90 -27.33
C LEU A 99 -17.72 -32.33 -28.44
N ASN A 100 -18.31 -33.52 -28.34
CA ASN A 100 -19.25 -34.00 -29.36
C ASN A 100 -20.47 -33.06 -29.54
N PRO A 101 -21.18 -32.61 -28.48
CA PRO A 101 -22.23 -31.60 -28.62
C PRO A 101 -21.75 -30.24 -29.14
N LEU A 102 -20.55 -29.78 -28.75
CA LEU A 102 -19.99 -28.49 -29.19
C LEU A 102 -19.90 -28.36 -30.72
N VAL A 103 -19.60 -29.45 -31.45
CA VAL A 103 -19.57 -29.45 -32.92
C VAL A 103 -20.91 -28.99 -33.52
N SER A 104 -22.03 -29.32 -32.88
CA SER A 104 -23.36 -28.86 -33.28
C SER A 104 -23.69 -27.46 -32.74
N LYS A 105 -23.25 -27.14 -31.52
CA LYS A 105 -23.60 -25.89 -30.81
C LYS A 105 -22.79 -24.66 -31.22
N ALA A 106 -21.64 -24.87 -31.85
CA ALA A 106 -20.81 -23.82 -32.45
C ALA A 106 -21.25 -23.42 -33.87
N GLN A 107 -22.21 -24.10 -34.50
CA GLN A 107 -22.62 -23.82 -35.88
C GLN A 107 -23.37 -22.50 -36.01
N LEU A 108 -23.19 -21.81 -37.15
CA LEU A 108 -23.89 -20.55 -37.48
C LEU A 108 -25.43 -20.64 -37.42
N SER A 109 -26.00 -21.84 -37.54
CA SER A 109 -27.44 -22.11 -37.40
C SER A 109 -27.97 -22.01 -35.96
N GLN A 110 -27.09 -21.97 -34.96
CA GLN A 110 -27.44 -21.89 -33.54
C GLN A 110 -27.52 -20.44 -33.06
N THR A 111 -28.12 -20.25 -31.89
CA THR A 111 -28.24 -18.94 -31.22
C THR A 111 -26.86 -18.28 -31.02
N LEU A 112 -26.82 -16.94 -31.02
CA LEU A 112 -25.63 -16.16 -30.63
C LEU A 112 -25.08 -16.64 -29.27
N GLN A 113 -25.97 -16.86 -28.30
CA GLN A 113 -25.61 -17.33 -26.97
C GLN A 113 -24.96 -18.72 -26.98
N SER A 114 -25.49 -19.69 -27.73
CA SER A 114 -24.89 -21.02 -27.91
C SER A 114 -23.46 -20.94 -28.46
N ARG A 115 -23.20 -20.03 -29.42
CA ARG A 115 -21.86 -19.84 -29.98
C ARG A 115 -20.91 -19.17 -28.99
N LEU A 116 -21.35 -18.14 -28.26
CA LEU A 116 -20.59 -17.51 -27.17
C LEU A 116 -20.23 -18.49 -26.04
N VAL A 117 -21.17 -19.34 -25.64
CA VAL A 117 -20.95 -20.44 -24.67
C VAL A 117 -19.91 -21.42 -25.22
N SER A 118 -20.03 -21.79 -26.50
CA SER A 118 -19.11 -22.71 -27.17
C SER A 118 -17.67 -22.21 -27.18
N CYS A 119 -17.45 -20.91 -27.45
CA CYS A 119 -16.12 -20.27 -27.35
C CYS A 119 -15.49 -20.50 -25.96
N LYS A 120 -16.20 -20.11 -24.90
CA LYS A 120 -15.72 -20.23 -23.49
C LYS A 120 -15.35 -21.66 -23.13
N ILE A 121 -16.20 -22.63 -23.48
CA ILE A 121 -15.95 -24.04 -23.17
C ILE A 121 -14.72 -24.55 -23.94
N MET A 122 -14.56 -24.21 -25.22
CA MET A 122 -13.39 -24.63 -26.00
C MET A 122 -12.07 -24.09 -25.46
N GLY A 123 -12.02 -22.82 -25.04
CA GLY A 123 -10.82 -22.25 -24.41
C GLY A 123 -10.40 -23.03 -23.16
N LYS A 124 -11.36 -23.39 -22.30
CA LYS A 124 -11.09 -24.18 -21.08
C LYS A 124 -10.71 -25.63 -21.38
N VAL A 125 -11.37 -26.28 -22.34
CA VAL A 125 -11.10 -27.68 -22.73
C VAL A 125 -9.77 -27.83 -23.47
N ALA A 126 -9.27 -26.79 -24.16
CA ALA A 126 -8.00 -26.85 -24.89
C ALA A 126 -6.80 -27.27 -24.03
N ASN A 127 -6.84 -26.99 -22.72
CA ASN A 127 -5.78 -27.34 -21.77
C ASN A 127 -5.93 -28.74 -21.15
N LYS A 128 -6.82 -29.60 -21.68
CA LYS A 128 -7.08 -30.96 -21.14
C LYS A 128 -6.71 -32.14 -22.02
N PHE A 129 -6.53 -31.93 -23.32
CA PHE A 129 -6.11 -32.98 -24.22
C PHE A 129 -4.75 -32.66 -24.83
N GLU A 130 -4.10 -33.71 -25.30
CA GLU A 130 -2.86 -33.65 -26.06
C GLU A 130 -3.05 -32.79 -27.30
N ALA A 131 -2.04 -31.97 -27.65
CA ALA A 131 -2.12 -30.97 -28.71
C ALA A 131 -2.62 -31.53 -30.07
N HIS A 132 -2.31 -32.79 -30.39
CA HIS A 132 -2.79 -33.45 -31.62
C HIS A 132 -4.31 -33.69 -31.63
N ILE A 133 -4.93 -33.91 -30.48
CA ILE A 133 -6.38 -34.06 -30.31
C ILE A 133 -7.05 -32.69 -30.46
N ILE A 134 -6.53 -31.68 -29.77
CA ILE A 134 -7.01 -30.29 -29.90
C ILE A 134 -6.90 -29.81 -31.35
N LYS A 135 -5.79 -30.11 -32.04
CA LYS A 135 -5.60 -29.82 -33.47
C LYS A 135 -6.67 -30.44 -34.37
N ARG A 136 -7.11 -31.68 -34.08
CA ARG A 136 -8.09 -32.42 -34.87
C ARG A 136 -9.54 -32.04 -34.56
N GLU A 137 -9.88 -31.92 -33.28
CA GLU A 137 -11.26 -31.87 -32.80
C GLU A 137 -11.73 -30.46 -32.40
N VAL A 138 -10.81 -29.56 -32.00
CA VAL A 138 -11.15 -28.24 -31.46
C VAL A 138 -10.76 -27.11 -32.41
N LEU A 139 -9.54 -27.12 -32.97
CA LEU A 139 -9.07 -26.04 -33.84
C LEU A 139 -9.98 -25.75 -35.07
N PRO A 140 -10.65 -26.72 -35.71
CA PRO A 140 -11.60 -26.43 -36.79
C PRO A 140 -12.78 -25.56 -36.34
N LEU A 141 -13.32 -25.81 -35.13
CA LEU A 141 -14.40 -25.00 -34.54
C LEU A 141 -13.89 -23.62 -34.12
N VAL A 142 -12.69 -23.55 -33.56
CA VAL A 142 -12.02 -22.28 -33.20
C VAL A 142 -11.90 -21.37 -34.43
N LYS A 143 -11.37 -21.88 -35.54
CA LYS A 143 -11.29 -21.13 -36.81
C LYS A 143 -12.66 -20.66 -37.29
N SER A 144 -13.67 -21.55 -37.27
CA SER A 144 -15.03 -21.19 -37.67
C SER A 144 -15.63 -20.06 -36.82
N LEU A 145 -15.28 -19.97 -35.53
CA LEU A 145 -15.79 -18.94 -34.61
C LEU A 145 -14.95 -17.66 -34.62
N CYS A 146 -13.68 -17.72 -35.04
CA CYS A 146 -12.89 -16.53 -35.40
C CYS A 146 -13.48 -15.80 -36.62
N GLN A 147 -14.13 -16.53 -37.52
CA GLN A 147 -14.76 -16.03 -38.75
C GLN A 147 -16.30 -15.91 -38.65
N ASP A 148 -16.84 -15.86 -37.44
CA ASP A 148 -18.30 -15.76 -37.22
C ASP A 148 -18.89 -14.44 -37.76
N VAL A 149 -20.14 -14.47 -38.21
CA VAL A 149 -20.82 -13.25 -38.70
C VAL A 149 -21.03 -12.21 -37.58
N GLU A 150 -21.14 -12.65 -36.32
CA GLU A 150 -21.35 -11.78 -35.17
C GLU A 150 -20.02 -11.37 -34.50
N TYR A 151 -19.76 -10.06 -34.43
CA TYR A 151 -18.53 -9.50 -33.85
C TYR A 151 -18.34 -9.88 -32.36
N GLU A 152 -19.43 -10.15 -31.64
CA GLU A 152 -19.41 -10.59 -30.24
C GLU A 152 -18.82 -11.99 -30.11
N VAL A 153 -19.16 -12.91 -31.02
CA VAL A 153 -18.61 -14.27 -31.07
C VAL A 153 -17.12 -14.22 -31.39
N ARG A 154 -16.73 -13.41 -32.39
CA ARG A 154 -15.32 -13.24 -32.78
C ARG A 154 -14.49 -12.62 -31.66
N THR A 155 -15.02 -11.61 -30.96
CA THR A 155 -14.40 -11.00 -29.77
C THR A 155 -14.25 -12.04 -28.64
N CYS A 156 -15.28 -12.86 -28.42
CA CYS A 156 -15.26 -13.91 -27.42
C CYS A 156 -14.22 -14.99 -27.74
N MET A 157 -14.24 -15.54 -28.96
CA MET A 157 -13.30 -16.58 -29.41
C MET A 157 -11.86 -16.05 -29.39
N CYS A 158 -11.63 -14.81 -29.84
CA CYS A 158 -10.32 -14.18 -29.81
C CYS A 158 -9.67 -14.23 -28.42
N ARG A 159 -10.40 -13.84 -27.36
CA ARG A 159 -9.93 -13.94 -25.96
C ARG A 159 -9.69 -15.37 -25.47
N GLN A 160 -10.34 -16.36 -26.09
CA GLN A 160 -10.11 -17.77 -25.79
C GLN A 160 -8.87 -18.33 -26.51
N LEU A 161 -8.38 -17.69 -27.59
CA LEU A 161 -7.15 -18.10 -28.28
C LEU A 161 -5.93 -18.14 -27.36
N GLU A 162 -5.88 -17.28 -26.33
CA GLU A 162 -4.82 -17.32 -25.31
C GLU A 162 -4.76 -18.68 -24.58
N HIS A 163 -5.93 -19.24 -24.26
CA HIS A 163 -6.06 -20.53 -23.59
C HIS A 163 -5.82 -21.69 -24.57
N VAL A 164 -6.25 -21.53 -25.83
CA VAL A 164 -6.03 -22.52 -26.90
C VAL A 164 -4.54 -22.64 -27.23
N ALA A 165 -3.82 -21.52 -27.37
CA ALA A 165 -2.38 -21.46 -27.64
C ALA A 165 -1.57 -22.27 -26.60
N ARG A 166 -1.84 -22.04 -25.31
CA ARG A 166 -1.19 -22.79 -24.22
C ARG A 166 -1.46 -24.29 -24.27
N GLY A 167 -2.66 -24.70 -24.67
CA GLY A 167 -3.02 -26.12 -24.83
C GLY A 167 -2.38 -26.83 -26.04
N ILE A 168 -2.09 -26.10 -27.12
CA ILE A 168 -1.49 -26.67 -28.35
C ILE A 168 0.03 -26.53 -28.44
N GLY A 169 0.65 -25.70 -27.59
CA GLY A 169 2.09 -25.44 -27.60
C GLY A 169 2.53 -24.42 -28.65
N THR A 170 3.82 -24.08 -28.64
CA THR A 170 4.41 -23.00 -29.44
C THR A 170 4.23 -23.20 -30.94
N ASP A 171 4.55 -24.38 -31.47
CA ASP A 171 4.67 -24.59 -32.92
C ASP A 171 3.32 -24.51 -33.63
N LEU A 172 2.27 -25.03 -32.98
CA LEU A 172 0.89 -24.89 -33.45
C LEU A 172 0.32 -23.49 -33.16
N THR A 173 0.79 -22.79 -32.12
CA THR A 173 0.43 -21.39 -31.88
C THR A 173 0.91 -20.49 -33.02
N LYS A 174 2.18 -20.64 -33.44
CA LYS A 174 2.76 -19.91 -34.58
C LYS A 174 2.06 -20.21 -35.90
N THR A 175 1.82 -21.49 -36.19
CA THR A 175 1.28 -21.92 -37.49
C THR A 175 -0.25 -21.86 -37.60
N VAL A 176 -0.98 -21.76 -36.47
CA VAL A 176 -2.45 -21.78 -36.47
C VAL A 176 -3.08 -20.59 -35.76
N VAL A 177 -2.58 -20.16 -34.60
CA VAL A 177 -3.22 -19.08 -33.81
C VAL A 177 -2.75 -17.70 -34.25
N LEU A 178 -1.46 -17.52 -34.56
CA LEU A 178 -0.93 -16.23 -35.01
C LEU A 178 -1.59 -15.72 -36.32
N PRO A 179 -1.85 -16.54 -37.35
CA PRO A 179 -2.60 -16.11 -38.53
C PRO A 179 -4.01 -15.59 -38.21
N GLU A 180 -4.76 -16.29 -37.36
CA GLU A 180 -6.11 -15.85 -36.94
C GLU A 180 -6.03 -14.52 -36.17
N LEU A 181 -5.01 -14.32 -35.32
CA LEU A 181 -4.79 -13.05 -34.63
C LEU A 181 -4.42 -11.90 -35.60
N VAL A 182 -3.70 -12.17 -36.69
CA VAL A 182 -3.39 -11.18 -37.73
C VAL A 182 -4.65 -10.73 -38.46
N GLU A 183 -5.59 -11.64 -38.73
CA GLU A 183 -6.88 -11.32 -39.34
C GLU A 183 -7.80 -10.56 -38.36
N LEU A 184 -7.98 -11.07 -37.14
CA LEU A 184 -8.80 -10.44 -36.09
C LEU A 184 -8.27 -9.04 -35.69
N ALA A 185 -6.96 -8.80 -35.78
CA ALA A 185 -6.35 -7.48 -35.58
C ALA A 185 -6.72 -6.46 -36.66
N ARG A 186 -7.17 -6.92 -37.83
CA ARG A 186 -7.58 -6.09 -38.98
C ARG A 186 -9.11 -6.00 -39.14
N ASP A 187 -9.85 -6.60 -38.22
CA ASP A 187 -11.31 -6.69 -38.28
C ASP A 187 -12.01 -5.32 -38.31
N GLU A 188 -13.23 -5.26 -38.86
CA GLU A 188 -14.07 -4.05 -38.87
C GLU A 188 -14.55 -3.65 -37.46
N GLY A 189 -14.80 -4.61 -36.57
CA GLY A 189 -15.24 -4.38 -35.19
C GLY A 189 -14.10 -3.94 -34.27
N SER A 190 -14.23 -2.78 -33.63
CA SER A 190 -13.19 -2.25 -32.73
C SER A 190 -12.94 -3.11 -31.49
N SER A 191 -13.99 -3.71 -30.93
CA SER A 191 -13.93 -4.67 -29.84
C SER A 191 -13.15 -5.95 -30.20
N VAL A 192 -13.23 -6.38 -31.46
CA VAL A 192 -12.50 -7.55 -31.99
C VAL A 192 -11.02 -7.21 -32.16
N ARG A 193 -10.71 -6.07 -32.80
CA ARG A 193 -9.32 -5.57 -32.92
C ARG A 193 -8.66 -5.40 -31.55
N LEU A 194 -9.41 -4.89 -30.57
CA LEU A 194 -8.98 -4.73 -29.19
C LEU A 194 -8.66 -6.09 -28.54
N ALA A 195 -9.57 -7.07 -28.63
CA ALA A 195 -9.34 -8.41 -28.12
C ALA A 195 -8.14 -9.11 -28.80
N ALA A 196 -7.93 -8.88 -30.11
CA ALA A 196 -6.79 -9.40 -30.85
C ALA A 196 -5.47 -8.79 -30.38
N PHE A 197 -5.44 -7.48 -30.13
CA PHE A 197 -4.29 -6.80 -29.56
C PHE A 197 -3.95 -7.31 -28.15
N GLU A 198 -4.93 -7.39 -27.25
CA GLU A 198 -4.75 -7.90 -25.88
C GLU A 198 -4.21 -9.35 -25.89
N THR A 199 -4.79 -10.20 -26.73
CA THR A 199 -4.40 -11.61 -26.88
C THR A 199 -2.99 -11.75 -27.48
N LEU A 200 -2.66 -10.94 -28.50
CA LEU A 200 -1.33 -10.89 -29.11
C LEU A 200 -0.25 -10.50 -28.10
N VAL A 201 -0.53 -9.50 -27.25
CA VAL A 201 0.37 -9.10 -26.14
C VAL A 201 0.49 -10.20 -25.08
N ASN A 202 -0.59 -10.94 -24.81
CA ASN A 202 -0.57 -12.02 -23.81
C ASN A 202 0.19 -13.26 -24.26
N LEU A 203 0.32 -13.49 -25.57
CA LEU A 203 1.08 -14.59 -26.18
C LEU A 203 2.50 -14.20 -26.64
N LEU A 204 2.95 -12.97 -26.34
CA LEU A 204 4.22 -12.42 -26.83
C LEU A 204 5.44 -13.29 -26.50
N ASP A 205 5.41 -14.00 -25.37
CA ASP A 205 6.46 -14.93 -24.92
C ASP A 205 6.47 -16.26 -25.66
N MET A 206 5.36 -16.68 -26.28
CA MET A 206 5.24 -17.90 -27.08
C MET A 206 5.77 -17.75 -28.52
N PHE A 207 5.95 -16.52 -28.99
CA PHE A 207 6.53 -16.19 -30.31
C PHE A 207 8.05 -16.05 -30.23
N ASP A 208 8.77 -16.48 -31.26
CA ASP A 208 10.22 -16.29 -31.35
C ASP A 208 10.61 -14.92 -31.94
N ALA A 209 11.90 -14.70 -32.21
CA ALA A 209 12.41 -13.44 -32.73
C ALA A 209 11.93 -13.16 -34.18
N ASP A 210 11.74 -14.19 -34.99
CA ASP A 210 11.30 -14.05 -36.38
C ASP A 210 9.78 -13.77 -36.43
N ASP A 211 8.98 -14.52 -35.66
CA ASP A 211 7.55 -14.24 -35.46
C ASP A 211 7.32 -12.80 -34.99
N ARG A 212 8.09 -12.38 -33.96
CA ARG A 212 7.97 -11.05 -33.35
C ARG A 212 8.39 -9.94 -34.29
N SER A 213 9.46 -10.14 -35.07
CA SER A 213 9.98 -9.12 -36.01
C SER A 213 9.12 -8.97 -37.26
N GLN A 214 8.73 -10.09 -37.89
CA GLN A 214 8.02 -10.09 -39.17
C GLN A 214 6.50 -9.90 -39.03
N THR A 215 5.91 -10.32 -37.91
CA THR A 215 4.44 -10.32 -37.75
C THR A 215 3.97 -9.44 -36.60
N VAL A 216 4.46 -9.65 -35.38
CA VAL A 216 3.93 -8.97 -34.18
C VAL A 216 4.24 -7.47 -34.20
N LEU A 217 5.49 -7.10 -34.43
CA LEU A 217 5.93 -5.70 -34.42
C LEU A 217 5.22 -4.83 -35.49
N PRO A 218 5.04 -5.27 -36.75
CA PRO A 218 4.21 -4.55 -37.72
C PRO A 218 2.76 -4.34 -37.28
N LEU A 219 2.13 -5.34 -36.65
CA LEU A 219 0.78 -5.19 -36.10
C LEU A 219 0.76 -4.13 -34.99
N VAL A 220 1.65 -4.22 -34.00
CA VAL A 220 1.73 -3.27 -32.88
C VAL A 220 1.95 -1.85 -33.37
N LYS A 221 2.85 -1.64 -34.36
CA LYS A 221 3.05 -0.32 -34.99
C LYS A 221 1.77 0.20 -35.63
N SER A 222 1.02 -0.65 -36.35
CA SER A 222 -0.27 -0.25 -36.92
C SER A 222 -1.30 0.12 -35.85
N PHE A 223 -1.33 -0.57 -34.70
CA PHE A 223 -2.16 -0.19 -33.56
C PHE A 223 -1.75 1.17 -32.96
N CYS A 224 -0.46 1.41 -32.73
CA CYS A 224 0.05 2.70 -32.24
C CYS A 224 -0.34 3.86 -33.18
N GLU A 225 -0.11 3.71 -34.49
CA GLU A 225 -0.42 4.72 -35.52
C GLU A 225 -1.91 5.03 -35.63
N LYS A 226 -2.77 4.02 -35.51
CA LYS A 226 -4.23 4.17 -35.59
C LYS A 226 -4.89 4.62 -34.28
N SER A 227 -4.24 4.38 -33.12
CA SER A 227 -4.82 4.58 -31.79
C SER A 227 -5.48 5.95 -31.57
N PHE A 228 -4.82 7.04 -31.99
CA PHE A 228 -5.33 8.42 -31.85
C PHE A 228 -6.56 8.74 -32.72
N LYS A 229 -6.90 7.89 -33.70
CA LYS A 229 -8.06 8.02 -34.59
C LYS A 229 -9.14 6.96 -34.31
N ALA A 230 -8.91 6.08 -33.34
CA ALA A 230 -9.75 4.95 -33.00
C ALA A 230 -10.50 5.20 -31.68
N ASP A 231 -11.31 4.22 -31.26
CA ASP A 231 -12.04 4.27 -30.00
C ASP A 231 -11.09 4.40 -28.79
N GLU A 232 -11.55 5.14 -27.77
CA GLU A 232 -10.78 5.42 -26.55
C GLU A 232 -10.34 4.14 -25.81
N SER A 233 -11.12 3.08 -25.89
CA SER A 233 -10.78 1.76 -25.34
C SER A 233 -9.46 1.21 -25.90
N ILE A 234 -9.14 1.50 -27.17
CA ILE A 234 -7.91 1.04 -27.82
C ILE A 234 -6.69 1.79 -27.26
N ILE A 235 -6.75 3.11 -27.09
CA ILE A 235 -5.62 3.87 -26.51
C ILE A 235 -5.44 3.57 -25.02
N VAL A 236 -6.52 3.28 -24.27
CA VAL A 236 -6.44 2.81 -22.88
C VAL A 236 -5.78 1.43 -22.79
N SER A 237 -6.20 0.44 -23.58
CA SER A 237 -5.57 -0.89 -23.54
C SER A 237 -4.13 -0.88 -24.05
N LEU A 238 -3.85 -0.13 -25.12
CA LEU A 238 -2.51 0.03 -25.68
C LEU A 238 -1.56 0.74 -24.71
N SER A 239 -2.01 1.77 -23.99
CA SER A 239 -1.22 2.42 -22.94
C SER A 239 -0.98 1.51 -21.73
N PHE A 240 -1.93 0.64 -21.36
CA PHE A 240 -1.75 -0.34 -20.30
C PHE A 240 -0.68 -1.38 -20.65
N HIS A 241 -0.66 -1.85 -21.90
CA HIS A 241 0.24 -2.89 -22.37
C HIS A 241 1.62 -2.40 -22.85
N LEU A 242 1.84 -1.08 -22.93
CA LEU A 242 3.02 -0.49 -23.58
C LEU A 242 4.35 -0.92 -22.95
N GLY A 243 4.48 -0.97 -21.62
CA GLY A 243 5.73 -1.42 -20.97
C GLY A 243 6.05 -2.89 -21.26
N LYS A 244 5.03 -3.76 -21.30
CA LYS A 244 5.18 -5.18 -21.67
C LYS A 244 5.62 -5.33 -23.13
N LEU A 245 5.07 -4.51 -24.04
CA LEU A 245 5.46 -4.46 -25.45
C LEU A 245 6.90 -4.00 -25.63
N CYS A 246 7.26 -2.87 -25.02
CA CYS A 246 8.61 -2.30 -25.07
C CYS A 246 9.67 -3.30 -24.58
N ASN A 247 9.39 -4.01 -23.48
CA ASN A 247 10.29 -5.05 -22.96
C ASN A 247 10.32 -6.32 -23.86
N GLY A 248 9.16 -6.86 -24.24
CA GLY A 248 9.08 -8.12 -24.99
C GLY A 248 9.54 -8.05 -26.46
N LEU A 249 9.62 -6.84 -27.01
CA LEU A 249 10.14 -6.55 -28.36
C LEU A 249 11.53 -5.89 -28.33
N TYR A 250 12.13 -5.65 -27.16
CA TYR A 250 13.35 -4.84 -26.99
C TYR A 250 14.48 -5.22 -27.95
N GLY A 251 14.87 -6.50 -27.98
CA GLY A 251 15.96 -7.01 -28.81
C GLY A 251 15.69 -7.07 -30.32
N ILE A 252 14.56 -6.54 -30.79
CA ILE A 252 14.10 -6.58 -32.19
C ILE A 252 13.97 -5.17 -32.78
N PHE A 253 13.84 -4.14 -31.93
CA PHE A 253 13.70 -2.77 -32.42
C PHE A 253 14.96 -2.26 -33.12
N THR A 254 14.78 -1.60 -34.26
CA THR A 254 15.83 -0.70 -34.78
C THR A 254 15.91 0.58 -33.92
N PRO A 255 17.03 1.33 -33.92
CA PRO A 255 17.15 2.56 -33.13
C PRO A 255 16.02 3.59 -33.39
N GLU A 256 15.57 3.72 -34.64
CA GLU A 256 14.47 4.63 -35.02
C GLU A 256 13.10 4.11 -34.60
N GLN A 257 12.96 2.80 -34.35
CA GLN A 257 11.74 2.23 -33.79
C GLN A 257 11.72 2.40 -32.28
N HIS A 258 12.86 2.17 -31.61
CA HIS A 258 13.04 2.42 -30.18
C HIS A 258 12.66 3.86 -29.82
N LEU A 259 13.26 4.85 -30.52
CA LEU A 259 12.93 6.26 -30.35
C LEU A 259 11.44 6.56 -30.62
N ARG A 260 10.83 5.96 -31.65
CA ARG A 260 9.39 6.17 -31.93
C ARG A 260 8.47 5.65 -30.84
N PHE A 261 8.80 4.51 -30.21
CA PHE A 261 8.04 3.99 -29.08
C PHE A 261 8.23 4.84 -27.82
N LEU A 262 9.43 5.39 -27.61
CA LEU A 262 9.71 6.34 -26.54
C LEU A 262 8.94 7.66 -26.72
N GLU A 263 8.98 8.28 -27.90
CA GLU A 263 8.21 9.49 -28.21
C GLU A 263 6.69 9.25 -28.12
N PHE A 264 6.22 8.07 -28.52
CA PHE A 264 4.85 7.67 -28.34
C PHE A 264 4.47 7.58 -26.84
N TYR A 265 5.31 6.96 -26.00
CA TYR A 265 5.12 6.94 -24.54
C TYR A 265 5.11 8.34 -23.92
N LYS A 266 6.08 9.19 -24.26
CA LYS A 266 6.14 10.60 -23.83
C LYS A 266 4.83 11.31 -24.17
N LYS A 267 4.34 11.17 -25.40
CA LYS A 267 3.05 11.75 -25.83
C LYS A 267 1.85 11.21 -25.04
N LEU A 268 1.78 9.90 -24.78
CA LEU A 268 0.69 9.32 -23.98
C LEU A 268 0.67 9.87 -22.54
N SER A 269 1.85 10.05 -21.94
CA SER A 269 1.99 10.46 -20.53
C SER A 269 1.48 11.87 -20.22
N THR A 270 1.34 12.73 -21.24
CA THR A 270 0.87 14.12 -21.12
C THR A 270 -0.51 14.35 -21.75
N LEU A 271 -1.22 13.30 -22.21
CA LEU A 271 -2.51 13.48 -22.89
C LEU A 271 -3.57 14.13 -22.00
N GLY A 272 -4.25 15.12 -22.59
CA GLY A 272 -5.26 15.93 -21.92
C GLY A 272 -4.69 17.14 -21.18
N LEU A 273 -3.41 17.11 -20.80
CA LEU A 273 -2.74 18.27 -20.17
C LEU A 273 -2.39 19.29 -21.25
N GLN A 274 -2.89 20.52 -21.13
CA GLN A 274 -2.48 21.62 -22.01
C GLN A 274 -1.10 22.13 -21.61
N GLN A 275 -0.20 22.27 -22.57
CA GLN A 275 0.94 23.19 -22.42
C GLN A 275 0.41 24.61 -22.64
N GLU A 276 0.52 25.47 -21.63
CA GLU A 276 0.08 26.86 -21.70
C GLU A 276 0.91 27.65 -22.73
N ASN A 277 0.38 27.82 -23.93
CA ASN A 277 0.66 28.99 -24.76
C ASN A 277 -0.48 29.98 -24.52
N GLY A 278 -0.24 30.94 -23.63
CA GLY A 278 -1.30 31.68 -22.93
C GLY A 278 -2.25 32.47 -23.84
N HIS A 279 -3.51 32.02 -23.90
CA HIS A 279 -4.66 32.87 -24.19
C HIS A 279 -5.81 32.51 -23.23
N ASN A 280 -6.22 33.49 -22.42
CA ASN A 280 -7.31 33.35 -21.45
C ASN A 280 -8.66 33.43 -22.14
N ASP A 281 -9.36 32.30 -22.25
CA ASP A 281 -10.80 32.26 -22.52
C ASP A 281 -11.47 31.22 -21.62
N ASN A 282 -12.47 31.64 -20.83
CA ASN A 282 -13.15 30.76 -19.86
C ASN A 282 -13.88 29.58 -20.51
N GLN A 283 -14.14 29.65 -21.82
CA GLN A 283 -14.78 28.57 -22.58
C GLN A 283 -13.80 27.45 -22.97
N LEU A 284 -12.50 27.75 -23.08
CA LEU A 284 -11.44 26.75 -23.25
C LEU A 284 -11.31 25.88 -22.00
N HIS A 285 -11.32 26.47 -20.81
CA HIS A 285 -11.10 25.76 -19.53
C HIS A 285 -12.06 24.59 -19.31
N LEU A 286 -13.34 24.71 -19.70
CA LEU A 286 -14.30 23.61 -19.56
C LEU A 286 -14.00 22.44 -20.51
N GLN A 287 -13.60 22.74 -21.75
CA GLN A 287 -13.17 21.73 -22.74
C GLN A 287 -11.84 21.08 -22.35
N THR A 288 -10.92 21.85 -21.74
CA THR A 288 -9.68 21.33 -21.15
C THR A 288 -10.00 20.28 -20.09
N LEU A 289 -10.88 20.60 -19.14
CA LEU A 289 -11.21 19.70 -18.03
C LEU A 289 -11.92 18.40 -18.49
N GLU A 290 -12.71 18.45 -19.56
CA GLU A 290 -13.30 17.26 -20.18
C GLU A 290 -12.23 16.38 -20.86
N GLN A 291 -11.28 17.01 -21.58
CA GLN A 291 -10.19 16.31 -22.25
C GLN A 291 -9.15 15.74 -21.26
N GLU A 292 -8.88 16.43 -20.15
CA GLU A 292 -8.05 15.93 -19.05
C GLU A 292 -8.64 14.65 -18.46
N LYS A 293 -9.95 14.67 -18.16
CA LYS A 293 -10.69 13.53 -17.60
C LYS A 293 -10.69 12.32 -18.54
N LYS A 294 -10.87 12.57 -19.84
CA LYS A 294 -10.84 11.54 -20.88
C LYS A 294 -9.57 10.69 -20.86
N TYR A 295 -8.40 11.32 -20.65
CA TYR A 295 -7.12 10.61 -20.71
C TYR A 295 -6.49 10.27 -19.35
N ILE A 296 -7.21 10.43 -18.23
CA ILE A 296 -6.76 10.00 -16.89
C ILE A 296 -6.26 8.55 -16.92
N SER A 297 -7.06 7.63 -17.47
CA SER A 297 -6.71 6.21 -17.55
C SER A 297 -5.42 5.96 -18.33
N VAL A 298 -5.16 6.76 -19.38
CA VAL A 298 -3.94 6.66 -20.19
C VAL A 298 -2.71 7.16 -19.42
N ARG A 299 -2.79 8.33 -18.77
CA ARG A 299 -1.68 8.86 -17.95
C ARG A 299 -1.39 7.96 -16.74
N LYS A 300 -2.43 7.40 -16.13
CA LYS A 300 -2.32 6.38 -15.08
C LYS A 300 -1.62 5.11 -15.57
N ASN A 301 -1.93 4.64 -16.78
CA ASN A 301 -1.26 3.51 -17.39
C ASN A 301 0.21 3.82 -17.73
N CYS A 302 0.54 5.07 -18.09
CA CYS A 302 1.93 5.51 -18.21
C CYS A 302 2.66 5.44 -16.86
N ALA A 303 2.07 5.98 -15.78
CA ALA A 303 2.62 5.87 -14.43
C ALA A 303 2.88 4.42 -14.00
N TYR A 304 1.94 3.50 -14.28
CA TYR A 304 2.13 2.07 -14.04
C TYR A 304 3.29 1.45 -14.84
N ASN A 305 3.44 1.84 -16.11
CA ASN A 305 4.51 1.34 -16.98
C ASN A 305 5.86 2.05 -16.79
N PHE A 306 5.94 3.09 -15.96
CA PHE A 306 7.13 3.93 -15.83
C PHE A 306 8.43 3.13 -15.54
N PRO A 307 8.48 2.17 -14.59
CA PRO A 307 9.67 1.37 -14.36
C PRO A 307 10.14 0.56 -15.58
N ALA A 308 9.20 0.01 -16.36
CA ALA A 308 9.52 -0.73 -17.59
C ALA A 308 10.11 0.20 -18.66
N MET A 309 9.69 1.47 -18.70
CA MET A 309 10.26 2.46 -19.62
C MET A 309 11.68 2.90 -19.23
N ILE A 310 12.03 2.93 -17.93
CA ILE A 310 13.42 3.14 -17.49
C ILE A 310 14.33 2.01 -18.02
N VAL A 311 13.89 0.76 -17.87
CA VAL A 311 14.62 -0.40 -18.43
C VAL A 311 14.72 -0.30 -19.95
N PHE A 312 13.65 0.14 -20.62
CA PHE A 312 13.64 0.32 -22.07
C PHE A 312 14.67 1.33 -22.57
N VAL A 313 14.89 2.45 -21.88
CA VAL A 313 15.84 3.50 -22.33
C VAL A 313 17.29 3.33 -21.82
N ASP A 314 17.57 2.31 -20.99
CA ASP A 314 18.71 2.23 -20.05
C ASP A 314 18.61 3.29 -18.92
N PRO A 315 18.67 2.90 -17.63
CA PRO A 315 18.65 3.82 -16.49
C PRO A 315 19.62 5.00 -16.59
N LYS A 316 20.78 4.84 -17.25
CA LYS A 316 21.76 5.92 -17.47
C LYS A 316 21.19 7.11 -18.26
N ASN A 317 20.20 6.86 -19.12
CA ASN A 317 19.55 7.88 -19.94
C ASN A 317 18.31 8.49 -19.26
N PHE A 318 17.96 8.07 -18.04
CA PHE A 318 16.76 8.53 -17.32
C PHE A 318 16.63 10.06 -17.28
N HIS A 319 17.70 10.77 -16.92
CA HIS A 319 17.65 12.23 -16.79
C HIS A 319 17.43 12.93 -18.15
N LEU A 320 17.94 12.37 -19.24
CA LEU A 320 17.80 12.94 -20.58
C LEU A 320 16.40 12.67 -21.15
N GLU A 321 15.92 11.43 -21.02
CA GLU A 321 14.76 10.93 -21.77
C GLU A 321 13.45 10.87 -20.96
N LEU A 322 13.53 10.70 -19.63
CA LEU A 322 12.36 10.35 -18.81
C LEU A 322 12.14 11.22 -17.57
N TYR A 323 13.11 11.99 -17.10
CA TYR A 323 12.94 12.81 -15.88
C TYR A 323 11.82 13.86 -16.02
N SER A 324 11.66 14.49 -17.18
CA SER A 324 10.53 15.41 -17.43
C SER A 324 9.18 14.70 -17.30
N ILE A 325 9.07 13.47 -17.81
CA ILE A 325 7.85 12.65 -17.71
C ILE A 325 7.62 12.18 -16.27
N PHE A 326 8.67 11.79 -15.56
CA PHE A 326 8.62 11.43 -14.15
C PHE A 326 8.10 12.60 -13.29
N PHE A 327 8.65 13.79 -13.52
CA PHE A 327 8.20 15.02 -12.89
C PHE A 327 6.72 15.29 -13.19
N CYS A 328 6.30 15.25 -14.45
CA CYS A 328 4.89 15.46 -14.83
C CYS A 328 3.93 14.46 -14.17
N LEU A 329 4.26 13.17 -14.12
CA LEU A 329 3.39 12.15 -13.53
C LEU A 329 3.34 12.23 -11.99
N CYS A 330 4.43 12.65 -11.33
CA CYS A 330 4.45 12.92 -9.89
C CYS A 330 3.68 14.19 -9.51
N HIS A 331 3.48 15.12 -10.45
CA HIS A 331 2.73 16.38 -10.27
C HIS A 331 1.42 16.42 -11.08
N ASP A 332 0.91 15.28 -11.54
CA ASP A 332 -0.32 15.20 -12.35
C ASP A 332 -1.51 15.78 -11.56
N PRO A 333 -2.40 16.58 -12.17
CA PRO A 333 -3.58 17.11 -11.46
C PRO A 333 -4.43 15.99 -10.84
N GLU A 334 -4.47 14.81 -11.47
CA GLU A 334 -5.31 13.70 -11.05
C GLU A 334 -4.64 12.81 -9.99
N VAL A 335 -5.32 12.68 -8.85
CA VAL A 335 -4.86 11.90 -7.67
C VAL A 335 -4.54 10.46 -8.03
N SER A 336 -5.33 9.82 -8.89
CA SER A 336 -5.12 8.41 -9.25
C SER A 336 -3.87 8.16 -10.12
N VAL A 337 -3.34 9.19 -10.79
CA VAL A 337 -2.04 9.12 -11.50
C VAL A 337 -0.89 9.23 -10.49
N ARG A 338 -0.90 10.27 -9.64
CA ARG A 338 0.13 10.47 -8.60
C ARG A 338 0.19 9.30 -7.62
N TYR A 339 -0.97 8.72 -7.26
CA TYR A 339 -1.08 7.48 -6.48
C TYR A 339 -0.34 6.31 -7.13
N THR A 340 -0.47 6.18 -8.45
CA THR A 340 0.19 5.10 -9.20
C THR A 340 1.71 5.32 -9.24
N MET A 341 2.17 6.58 -9.40
CA MET A 341 3.58 6.93 -9.27
C MET A 341 4.13 6.63 -7.87
N ALA A 342 3.39 6.95 -6.81
CA ALA A 342 3.77 6.69 -5.43
C ALA A 342 3.92 5.19 -5.12
N ILE A 343 3.11 4.33 -5.73
CA ILE A 343 3.31 2.86 -5.68
C ILE A 343 4.60 2.46 -6.41
N SER A 344 4.82 2.96 -7.64
CA SER A 344 5.99 2.57 -8.43
C SER A 344 7.31 3.19 -7.96
N PHE A 345 7.28 4.21 -7.10
CA PHE A 345 8.43 5.03 -6.72
C PHE A 345 9.61 4.19 -6.21
N PHE A 346 9.34 3.14 -5.43
CA PHE A 346 10.40 2.25 -4.91
C PHE A 346 11.10 1.47 -6.03
N GLU A 347 10.37 0.98 -7.03
CA GLU A 347 10.97 0.29 -8.18
C GLU A 347 11.73 1.26 -9.09
N VAL A 348 11.24 2.50 -9.25
CA VAL A 348 12.01 3.58 -9.90
C VAL A 348 13.33 3.83 -9.15
N ALA A 349 13.28 4.00 -7.83
CA ALA A 349 14.45 4.24 -7.00
C ALA A 349 15.50 3.11 -7.12
N LYS A 350 15.06 1.84 -7.11
CA LYS A 350 15.92 0.67 -7.33
C LYS A 350 16.57 0.64 -8.71
N LEU A 351 15.84 1.01 -9.76
CA LEU A 351 16.35 1.00 -11.14
C LEU A 351 17.41 2.09 -11.38
N LEU A 352 17.28 3.25 -10.73
CA LEU A 352 18.28 4.32 -10.82
C LEU A 352 19.56 4.00 -10.02
N ASN A 353 19.47 3.17 -8.99
CA ASN A 353 20.59 2.72 -8.17
C ASN A 353 21.49 3.88 -7.68
N SER A 354 22.63 4.16 -8.32
CA SER A 354 23.50 5.27 -7.94
C SER A 354 22.91 6.65 -8.23
N ASP A 355 22.03 6.75 -9.22
CA ASP A 355 21.43 8.02 -9.65
C ASP A 355 20.10 8.32 -8.91
N VAL A 356 19.75 7.50 -7.90
CA VAL A 356 18.51 7.63 -7.11
C VAL A 356 18.35 8.99 -6.42
N TYR A 357 19.45 9.68 -6.10
CA TYR A 357 19.40 11.02 -5.50
C TYR A 357 18.81 12.07 -6.47
N THR A 358 18.79 11.82 -7.77
CA THR A 358 18.20 12.76 -8.75
C THR A 358 16.70 12.99 -8.55
N ILE A 359 15.97 12.00 -8.01
CA ILE A 359 14.52 12.04 -7.80
C ILE A 359 14.07 12.44 -6.38
N HIS A 360 14.97 13.04 -5.59
CA HIS A 360 14.66 13.41 -4.20
C HIS A 360 13.56 14.47 -4.08
N LYS A 361 13.42 15.35 -5.09
CA LYS A 361 12.41 16.42 -5.09
C LYS A 361 11.01 15.83 -5.18
N GLU A 362 10.83 14.83 -6.03
CA GLU A 362 9.55 14.16 -6.23
C GLU A 362 9.19 13.29 -5.02
N LEU A 363 10.17 12.74 -4.29
CA LEU A 363 9.92 12.15 -2.96
C LEU A 363 9.36 13.19 -1.98
N VAL A 364 9.96 14.38 -1.93
CA VAL A 364 9.49 15.48 -1.07
C VAL A 364 8.08 15.92 -1.47
N THR A 365 7.79 16.08 -2.77
CA THR A 365 6.44 16.38 -3.28
C THR A 365 5.43 15.32 -2.84
N LEU A 366 5.70 14.03 -3.07
CA LEU A 366 4.75 12.95 -2.76
C LEU A 366 4.55 12.73 -1.26
N LEU A 367 5.55 13.02 -0.42
CA LEU A 367 5.39 13.09 1.05
C LEU A 367 4.48 14.26 1.47
N GLN A 368 4.43 15.33 0.69
CA GLN A 368 3.63 16.53 0.95
C GLN A 368 2.27 16.54 0.23
N ASP A 369 1.92 15.47 -0.52
CA ASP A 369 0.70 15.39 -1.32
C ASP A 369 -0.56 15.69 -0.50
N GLU A 370 -1.52 16.36 -1.15
CA GLU A 370 -2.78 16.69 -0.50
C GLU A 370 -3.65 15.46 -0.21
N SER A 371 -3.52 14.43 -1.05
CA SER A 371 -4.23 13.17 -0.93
C SER A 371 -3.50 12.19 -0.03
N LEU A 372 -4.17 11.83 1.06
CA LEU A 372 -3.75 10.77 1.98
C LEU A 372 -3.55 9.40 1.31
N GLU A 373 -4.17 9.15 0.15
CA GLU A 373 -4.03 7.87 -0.54
C GLU A 373 -2.68 7.78 -1.27
N VAL A 374 -2.20 8.91 -1.83
CA VAL A 374 -0.85 9.02 -2.42
C VAL A 374 0.20 8.86 -1.32
N LEU A 375 0.00 9.52 -0.18
CA LEU A 375 0.88 9.37 0.99
C LEU A 375 0.88 7.92 1.51
N ASP A 376 -0.29 7.28 1.70
CA ASP A 376 -0.35 5.90 2.20
C ASP A 376 0.38 4.92 1.26
N ALA A 377 0.23 5.09 -0.06
CA ALA A 377 0.95 4.29 -1.06
C ALA A 377 2.47 4.39 -0.88
N LEU A 378 3.02 5.61 -0.86
CA LEU A 378 4.45 5.87 -0.69
C LEU A 378 4.98 5.30 0.64
N VAL A 379 4.21 5.47 1.72
CA VAL A 379 4.56 4.98 3.08
C VAL A 379 4.73 3.46 3.14
N GLY A 380 4.20 2.70 2.18
CA GLY A 380 4.44 1.26 2.06
C GLY A 380 5.93 0.88 2.06
N HIS A 381 6.75 1.66 1.35
CA HIS A 381 8.19 1.40 1.14
C HIS A 381 9.11 2.55 1.60
N LEU A 382 8.61 3.46 2.44
CA LEU A 382 9.34 4.67 2.82
C LEU A 382 10.74 4.42 3.45
N PRO A 383 10.92 3.49 4.42
CA PRO A 383 12.26 3.14 4.92
C PRO A 383 13.19 2.68 3.81
N GLU A 384 12.71 1.79 2.95
CA GLU A 384 13.49 1.20 1.86
C GLU A 384 13.89 2.26 0.81
N ILE A 385 13.02 3.23 0.52
CA ILE A 385 13.33 4.38 -0.34
C ILE A 385 14.37 5.31 0.30
N LEU A 386 14.24 5.62 1.59
CA LEU A 386 15.17 6.49 2.31
C LEU A 386 16.56 5.86 2.46
N GLU A 387 16.63 4.55 2.70
CA GLU A 387 17.87 3.78 2.73
C GLU A 387 18.58 3.81 1.37
N LEU A 388 17.86 3.57 0.26
CA LEU A 388 18.42 3.70 -1.08
C LEU A 388 18.96 5.12 -1.36
N MET A 389 18.22 6.16 -0.97
CA MET A 389 18.66 7.55 -1.19
C MET A 389 19.86 7.98 -0.33
N THR A 390 20.04 7.38 0.84
CA THR A 390 21.19 7.66 1.72
C THR A 390 22.44 6.87 1.33
N ASN A 391 22.27 5.64 0.82
CA ASN A 391 23.36 4.73 0.47
C ASN A 391 23.78 4.80 -1.01
N GLY A 392 22.91 5.27 -1.91
CA GLY A 392 23.14 5.29 -3.37
C GLY A 392 24.31 6.16 -3.86
N GLY A 393 24.96 6.93 -2.98
CA GLY A 393 26.12 7.74 -3.35
C GLY A 393 27.44 6.97 -3.50
N GLU A 394 27.53 5.72 -3.04
CA GLU A 394 28.82 5.05 -2.86
C GLU A 394 29.40 4.41 -4.13
N LYS A 395 30.18 5.20 -4.89
CA LYS A 395 31.41 4.69 -5.49
C LYS A 395 32.61 5.19 -4.66
N ASN A 396 33.35 4.23 -4.09
CA ASN A 396 34.61 4.35 -3.36
C ASN A 396 34.53 4.82 -1.89
N GLY A 397 34.41 3.85 -0.98
CA GLY A 397 35.49 3.52 -0.03
C GLY A 397 35.99 4.62 0.93
N SER A 398 35.19 5.62 1.26
CA SER A 398 35.53 6.64 2.25
C SER A 398 34.33 6.92 3.17
N GLU A 399 34.61 7.00 4.47
CA GLU A 399 33.66 6.93 5.58
C GLU A 399 32.38 7.78 5.43
N SER A 400 31.25 7.11 5.20
CA SER A 400 29.94 7.34 5.85
C SER A 400 29.54 8.82 6.10
N LYS A 401 29.64 9.69 5.09
CA LYS A 401 28.87 10.95 5.06
C LYS A 401 27.52 10.68 4.42
N LEU A 402 26.56 10.31 5.27
CA LEU A 402 25.17 10.12 4.90
C LEU A 402 24.66 11.30 4.06
N LEU A 403 24.15 11.04 2.86
CA LEU A 403 23.65 12.09 1.97
C LEU A 403 22.42 12.76 2.59
N SER A 404 22.53 14.07 2.87
CA SER A 404 21.42 14.85 3.43
C SER A 404 20.41 15.19 2.34
N ILE A 405 19.24 14.54 2.37
CA ILE A 405 18.13 14.85 1.48
C ILE A 405 17.56 16.25 1.82
N PRO A 406 17.57 17.22 0.88
CA PRO A 406 16.99 18.55 1.09
C PRO A 406 15.49 18.48 1.41
N ASP A 407 15.01 19.37 2.27
CA ASP A 407 13.59 19.55 2.64
C ASP A 407 12.83 18.31 3.17
N LEU A 408 13.52 17.19 3.38
CA LEU A 408 12.96 15.94 3.92
C LEU A 408 12.31 16.13 5.30
N ILE A 409 12.95 16.88 6.21
CA ILE A 409 12.43 17.08 7.56
C ILE A 409 11.09 17.86 7.54
N PRO A 410 10.98 18.99 6.83
CA PRO A 410 9.68 19.61 6.52
C PRO A 410 8.67 18.63 5.90
N ALA A 411 9.07 17.85 4.89
CA ALA A 411 8.18 16.89 4.21
C ALA A 411 7.61 15.83 5.17
N LEU A 412 8.45 15.18 5.97
CA LEU A 412 8.05 14.21 6.99
C LEU A 412 7.17 14.85 8.09
N THR A 413 7.41 16.11 8.43
CA THR A 413 6.56 16.83 9.39
C THR A 413 5.17 17.10 8.80
N THR A 414 5.10 17.51 7.53
CA THR A 414 3.86 17.75 6.80
C THR A 414 3.06 16.45 6.60
N ALA A 415 3.72 15.36 6.21
CA ALA A 415 3.13 14.03 6.05
C ALA A 415 2.45 13.56 7.35
N GLU A 416 3.13 13.69 8.49
CA GLU A 416 2.60 13.28 9.78
C GLU A 416 1.45 14.18 10.23
N GLN A 417 1.57 15.50 10.07
CA GLN A 417 0.49 16.42 10.40
C GLN A 417 -0.76 16.19 9.51
N ARG A 418 -0.59 15.87 8.22
CA ARG A 418 -1.67 15.50 7.28
C ARG A 418 -2.37 14.22 7.71
N ALA A 419 -1.61 13.19 8.10
CA ALA A 419 -2.17 11.95 8.62
C ALA A 419 -2.91 12.15 9.95
N ALA A 420 -2.37 12.98 10.85
CA ALA A 420 -2.93 13.29 12.16
C ALA A 420 -4.24 14.10 12.12
N THR A 421 -4.42 15.00 11.15
CA THR A 421 -5.68 15.73 10.94
C THR A 421 -6.74 14.91 10.21
N SER A 422 -6.40 13.71 9.75
CA SER A 422 -7.31 12.85 9.00
C SER A 422 -8.20 11.97 9.88
N LEU A 423 -9.31 11.51 9.32
CA LEU A 423 -10.13 10.43 9.90
C LEU A 423 -9.55 9.03 9.59
N LYS A 424 -8.50 8.92 8.77
CA LYS A 424 -7.87 7.66 8.32
C LYS A 424 -6.73 7.24 9.27
N TRP A 425 -7.07 6.98 10.54
CA TRP A 425 -6.08 6.69 11.60
C TRP A 425 -5.08 5.56 11.28
N ARG A 426 -5.45 4.59 10.43
CA ARG A 426 -4.56 3.49 10.01
C ARG A 426 -3.35 4.00 9.23
N THR A 427 -3.52 5.02 8.39
CA THR A 427 -2.43 5.67 7.66
C THR A 427 -1.50 6.41 8.62
N HIS A 428 -2.05 7.04 9.67
CA HIS A 428 -1.24 7.68 10.72
C HIS A 428 -0.45 6.67 11.54
N GLU A 429 -1.08 5.55 11.95
CA GLU A 429 -0.40 4.45 12.62
C GLU A 429 0.75 3.88 11.76
N LYS A 430 0.47 3.52 10.51
CA LYS A 430 1.43 3.00 9.53
C LYS A 430 2.62 3.94 9.35
N LEU A 431 2.37 5.23 9.18
CA LEU A 431 3.40 6.27 9.03
C LEU A 431 4.30 6.34 10.28
N LEU A 432 3.70 6.40 11.47
CA LEU A 432 4.45 6.45 12.73
C LEU A 432 5.31 5.21 12.95
N GLN A 433 4.83 4.01 12.58
CA GLN A 433 5.62 2.79 12.62
C GLN A 433 6.82 2.86 11.66
N LYS A 434 6.60 3.32 10.42
CA LYS A 434 7.65 3.47 9.40
C LYS A 434 8.69 4.54 9.79
N TYR A 435 8.32 5.55 10.59
CA TYR A 435 9.26 6.55 11.12
C TYR A 435 10.32 5.99 12.09
N ALA A 436 10.19 4.74 12.55
CA ALA A 436 11.24 4.08 13.32
C ALA A 436 12.60 3.98 12.58
N CYS A 437 12.62 4.06 11.25
CA CYS A 437 13.88 4.07 10.48
C CYS A 437 14.67 5.39 10.59
N LEU A 438 14.03 6.51 10.95
CA LEU A 438 14.62 7.84 10.81
C LEU A 438 15.94 8.08 11.57
N PRO A 439 16.26 7.43 12.71
CA PRO A 439 17.58 7.60 13.35
C PRO A 439 18.77 7.07 12.53
N HIS A 440 18.52 6.28 11.48
CA HIS A 440 19.52 5.86 10.51
C HIS A 440 19.63 6.83 9.32
N ILE A 441 18.65 7.72 9.14
CA ILE A 441 18.49 8.61 7.98
C ILE A 441 18.78 10.09 8.31
N ILE A 442 18.51 10.52 9.55
CA ILE A 442 18.72 11.89 10.01
C ILE A 442 19.42 11.93 11.38
N SER A 443 20.11 13.04 11.68
CA SER A 443 20.90 13.14 12.91
C SER A 443 20.06 13.14 14.18
N SER A 444 20.66 12.66 15.29
CA SER A 444 20.00 12.59 16.60
C SER A 444 19.48 13.95 17.09
N ASP A 445 20.15 15.06 16.77
CA ASP A 445 19.67 16.40 17.10
C ASP A 445 18.40 16.78 16.33
N GLN A 446 18.27 16.39 15.06
CA GLN A 446 17.03 16.64 14.31
C GLN A 446 15.88 15.78 14.83
N ILE A 447 16.14 14.51 15.14
CA ILE A 447 15.19 13.64 15.86
C ILE A 447 14.72 14.30 17.17
N TYR A 448 15.67 14.80 17.97
CA TYR A 448 15.40 15.43 19.25
C TYR A 448 14.51 16.68 19.13
N TYR A 449 14.92 17.65 18.30
CA TYR A 449 14.25 18.95 18.21
C TYR A 449 13.02 18.98 17.30
N ARG A 450 12.72 17.93 16.53
CA ARG A 450 11.57 17.89 15.61
C ARG A 450 10.56 16.79 15.95
N PHE A 451 11.03 15.58 16.24
CA PHE A 451 10.16 14.41 16.30
C PHE A 451 9.84 13.93 17.72
N ILE A 452 10.75 14.05 18.69
CA ILE A 452 10.53 13.54 20.05
C ILE A 452 9.33 14.20 20.75
N GLN A 453 9.26 15.54 20.76
CA GLN A 453 8.12 16.25 21.38
C GLN A 453 6.80 15.96 20.64
N ARG A 454 6.86 15.71 19.32
CA ARG A 454 5.68 15.32 18.53
C ARG A 454 5.19 13.92 18.90
N MET A 455 6.08 12.92 18.97
CA MET A 455 5.69 11.57 19.41
C MET A 455 5.09 11.59 20.81
N LEU A 456 5.73 12.29 21.77
CA LEU A 456 5.23 12.42 23.14
C LEU A 456 3.83 13.07 23.17
N THR A 457 3.61 14.12 22.37
CA THR A 457 2.29 14.76 22.23
C THR A 457 1.24 13.76 21.73
N ILE A 458 1.55 12.96 20.69
CA ILE A 458 0.62 11.95 20.15
C ILE A 458 0.27 10.89 21.20
N VAL A 459 1.25 10.39 21.96
CA VAL A 459 1.01 9.42 23.05
C VAL A 459 0.06 9.99 24.10
N LEU A 460 0.21 11.28 24.44
CA LEU A 460 -0.57 11.95 25.48
C LEU A 460 -1.98 12.38 25.06
N THR A 461 -2.19 12.79 23.81
CA THR A 461 -3.42 13.49 23.38
C THR A 461 -4.23 12.79 22.30
N ASN A 462 -3.69 11.78 21.61
CA ASN A 462 -4.43 11.11 20.54
C ASN A 462 -5.47 10.12 21.09
N ASN A 463 -6.69 10.17 20.57
CA ASN A 463 -7.81 9.34 21.03
C ASN A 463 -7.80 7.90 20.48
N VAL A 464 -6.87 7.57 19.56
CA VAL A 464 -6.82 6.27 18.87
C VAL A 464 -5.69 5.40 19.42
N LEU A 465 -6.06 4.33 20.12
CA LEU A 465 -5.12 3.48 20.87
C LEU A 465 -3.96 2.89 20.04
N PRO A 466 -4.17 2.37 18.81
CA PRO A 466 -3.06 1.92 17.97
C PRO A 466 -2.08 3.03 17.58
N VAL A 467 -2.58 4.23 17.29
CA VAL A 467 -1.75 5.42 16.97
C VAL A 467 -0.90 5.82 18.18
N GLN A 468 -1.47 5.83 19.39
CA GLN A 468 -0.71 6.05 20.62
C GLN A 468 0.39 4.99 20.82
N LYS A 469 0.08 3.71 20.56
CA LYS A 469 1.06 2.61 20.67
C LYS A 469 2.19 2.73 19.64
N ALA A 470 1.86 3.07 18.39
CA ALA A 470 2.86 3.31 17.34
C ALA A 470 3.79 4.48 17.71
N ALA A 471 3.24 5.62 18.13
CA ALA A 471 4.03 6.76 18.60
C ALA A 471 4.93 6.41 19.80
N ALA A 472 4.43 5.64 20.77
CA ALA A 472 5.20 5.20 21.94
C ALA A 472 6.37 4.29 21.54
N ARG A 473 6.16 3.33 20.63
CA ARG A 473 7.22 2.45 20.11
C ARG A 473 8.29 3.25 19.36
N THR A 474 7.88 4.13 18.45
CA THR A 474 8.80 4.97 17.67
C THR A 474 9.58 5.94 18.55
N LEU A 475 8.98 6.49 19.61
CA LEU A 475 9.68 7.28 20.64
C LEU A 475 10.74 6.44 21.39
N CYS A 476 10.48 5.16 21.67
CA CYS A 476 11.48 4.28 22.27
C CYS A 476 12.66 4.03 21.32
N VAL A 477 12.41 3.88 20.02
CA VAL A 477 13.47 3.77 19.00
C VAL A 477 14.30 5.06 18.91
N TYR A 478 13.66 6.22 18.93
CA TYR A 478 14.37 7.51 19.00
C TYR A 478 15.21 7.68 20.27
N LEU A 479 14.73 7.18 21.42
CA LEU A 479 15.49 7.15 22.67
C LEU A 479 16.71 6.22 22.58
N ARG A 480 16.59 5.08 21.86
CA ARG A 480 17.68 4.10 21.70
C ARG A 480 18.85 4.68 20.92
N TYR A 481 18.56 5.39 19.83
CA TYR A 481 19.58 5.94 18.93
C TYR A 481 19.97 7.40 19.22
N ASN A 482 19.45 8.02 20.29
CA ASN A 482 19.91 9.35 20.69
C ASN A 482 21.31 9.27 21.33
N ARG A 483 22.32 9.78 20.64
CA ARG A 483 23.73 9.74 21.08
C ARG A 483 24.04 10.65 22.28
N LYS A 484 23.17 11.59 22.67
CA LYS A 484 23.42 12.55 23.75
C LYS A 484 22.81 12.10 25.08
N GLN A 485 23.65 11.84 26.08
CA GLN A 485 23.23 11.32 27.38
C GLN A 485 22.26 12.26 28.12
N GLU A 486 22.48 13.57 28.10
CA GLU A 486 21.57 14.57 28.71
C GLU A 486 20.17 14.49 28.10
N GLN A 487 20.09 14.45 26.76
CA GLN A 487 18.82 14.33 26.02
C GLN A 487 18.12 12.99 26.30
N ARG A 488 18.86 11.88 26.41
CA ARG A 488 18.28 10.58 26.83
C ARG A 488 17.65 10.70 28.22
N HIS A 489 18.35 11.30 29.19
CA HIS A 489 17.84 11.48 30.54
C HIS A 489 16.59 12.38 30.57
N GLU A 490 16.59 13.51 29.83
CA GLU A 490 15.41 14.39 29.74
C GLU A 490 14.19 13.65 29.18
N VAL A 491 14.37 12.80 28.16
CA VAL A 491 13.28 12.00 27.57
C VAL A 491 12.80 10.91 28.53
N ILE A 492 13.70 10.22 29.24
CA ILE A 492 13.34 9.23 30.27
C ILE A 492 12.51 9.88 31.39
N GLN A 493 12.94 11.02 31.91
CA GLN A 493 12.18 11.75 32.95
C GLN A 493 10.82 12.19 32.42
N LYS A 494 10.72 12.74 31.20
CA LYS A 494 9.43 13.08 30.58
C LYS A 494 8.50 11.88 30.42
N LEU A 495 9.01 10.69 30.10
CA LEU A 495 8.21 9.46 30.04
C LEU A 495 7.70 9.06 31.44
N ILE A 496 8.54 9.14 32.47
CA ILE A 496 8.15 8.81 33.85
C ILE A 496 7.14 9.82 34.39
N GLU A 497 7.44 11.12 34.33
CA GLU A 497 6.59 12.19 34.88
C GLU A 497 5.25 12.32 34.16
N GLN A 498 5.23 12.32 32.82
CA GLN A 498 4.01 12.63 32.05
C GLN A 498 3.16 11.39 31.76
N LEU A 499 3.78 10.20 31.66
CA LEU A 499 3.06 8.94 31.48
C LEU A 499 2.90 8.19 32.81
N GLY A 500 3.99 7.81 33.48
CA GLY A 500 3.96 6.98 34.69
C GLY A 500 3.31 7.66 35.89
N GLN A 501 3.65 8.93 36.14
CA GLN A 501 3.08 9.76 37.20
C GLN A 501 1.94 10.66 36.66
N GLY A 502 1.50 10.42 35.43
CA GLY A 502 0.47 11.21 34.75
C GLY A 502 -0.88 11.17 35.48
N LYS A 503 -1.53 12.34 35.60
CA LYS A 503 -2.84 12.48 36.29
C LYS A 503 -3.92 11.55 35.72
N SER A 504 -3.94 11.38 34.41
CA SER A 504 -4.85 10.46 33.71
C SER A 504 -4.37 9.01 33.81
N TYR A 505 -5.25 8.10 34.23
CA TYR A 505 -4.91 6.67 34.26
C TYR A 505 -4.65 6.10 32.86
N TRP A 506 -5.18 6.72 31.80
CA TRP A 506 -4.84 6.36 30.43
C TRP A 506 -3.35 6.55 30.14
N ASN A 507 -2.75 7.63 30.64
CA ASN A 507 -1.32 7.90 30.52
C ASN A 507 -0.49 6.83 31.23
N ARG A 508 -0.92 6.41 32.43
CA ARG A 508 -0.25 5.36 33.20
C ARG A 508 -0.40 3.98 32.54
N LEU A 509 -1.54 3.71 31.90
CA LEU A 509 -1.70 2.56 31.00
C LEU A 509 -0.83 2.66 29.74
N ARG A 510 -0.56 3.86 29.20
CA ARG A 510 0.40 4.08 28.10
C ARG A 510 1.84 3.83 28.60
N PHE A 511 2.21 4.31 29.79
CA PHE A 511 3.53 4.06 30.39
C PHE A 511 3.84 2.56 30.48
N LEU A 512 2.86 1.75 30.88
CA LEU A 512 3.01 0.29 30.89
C LEU A 512 3.18 -0.32 29.48
N ASP A 513 2.54 0.22 28.43
CA ASP A 513 2.84 -0.19 27.04
C ASP A 513 4.25 0.26 26.62
N THR A 514 4.66 1.48 26.96
CA THR A 514 6.02 1.99 26.70
C THR A 514 7.06 1.10 27.38
N CYS A 515 6.83 0.64 28.62
CA CYS A 515 7.73 -0.24 29.33
C CYS A 515 7.88 -1.62 28.66
N GLU A 516 6.83 -2.16 28.03
CA GLU A 516 6.95 -3.35 27.18
C GLU A 516 7.89 -3.09 25.99
N PHE A 517 7.74 -1.95 25.31
CA PHE A 517 8.65 -1.58 24.22
C PHE A 517 10.08 -1.28 24.69
N ILE A 518 10.28 -0.74 25.90
CA ILE A 518 11.63 -0.57 26.47
C ILE A 518 12.28 -1.93 26.73
N MET A 519 11.59 -2.90 27.37
CA MET A 519 12.14 -4.24 27.58
C MET A 519 12.42 -4.99 26.27
N GLU A 520 11.61 -4.75 25.23
CA GLU A 520 11.83 -5.30 23.90
C GLU A 520 13.05 -4.67 23.19
N LEU A 521 13.20 -3.34 23.26
CA LEU A 521 14.18 -2.59 22.47
C LEU A 521 15.52 -2.34 23.18
N PHE A 522 15.58 -2.39 24.51
CA PHE A 522 16.78 -2.08 25.32
C PHE A 522 17.26 -3.30 26.10
N SER A 523 18.47 -3.20 26.65
CA SER A 523 18.99 -4.21 27.57
C SER A 523 18.17 -4.29 28.87
N LYS A 524 18.18 -5.46 29.49
CA LYS A 524 17.69 -5.74 30.84
C LYS A 524 18.26 -4.72 31.85
N SER A 525 19.57 -4.48 31.76
CA SER A 525 20.33 -3.51 32.57
C SER A 525 19.78 -2.09 32.46
N PHE A 526 19.50 -1.62 31.23
CA PHE A 526 18.90 -0.31 30.99
C PHE A 526 17.49 -0.20 31.59
N PHE A 527 16.64 -1.23 31.45
CA PHE A 527 15.30 -1.24 32.06
C PHE A 527 15.37 -1.21 33.59
N CYS A 528 16.21 -2.07 34.19
CA CYS A 528 16.46 -2.13 35.64
C CYS A 528 16.92 -0.78 36.19
N LYS A 529 17.81 -0.08 35.48
CA LYS A 529 18.37 1.21 35.90
C LYS A 529 17.37 2.37 35.92
N TYR A 530 16.46 2.44 34.93
CA TYR A 530 15.65 3.65 34.71
C TYR A 530 14.13 3.47 34.90
N PHE A 531 13.57 2.29 34.62
CA PHE A 531 12.11 2.10 34.55
C PHE A 531 11.55 1.12 35.59
N PHE A 532 12.37 0.24 36.16
CA PHE A 532 11.93 -0.79 37.09
C PHE A 532 11.19 -0.22 38.33
N LEU A 533 11.80 0.74 39.04
CA LEU A 533 11.18 1.37 40.22
C LEU A 533 9.88 2.13 39.86
N PRO A 534 9.86 3.04 38.86
CA PRO A 534 8.62 3.66 38.38
C PRO A 534 7.49 2.68 37.99
N VAL A 535 7.84 1.50 37.47
CA VAL A 535 6.85 0.44 37.16
C VAL A 535 6.32 -0.21 38.44
N LEU A 536 7.15 -0.43 39.47
CA LEU A 536 6.69 -0.98 40.75
C LEU A 536 5.86 0.02 41.57
N GLU A 537 6.10 1.33 41.47
CA GLU A 537 5.27 2.36 42.12
C GLU A 537 3.79 2.24 41.72
N LEU A 538 3.50 1.83 40.49
CA LEU A 538 2.15 1.59 39.99
C LEU A 538 1.43 0.38 40.63
N THR A 539 2.10 -0.42 41.47
CA THR A 539 1.39 -1.41 42.31
C THR A 539 0.45 -0.75 43.33
N HIS A 540 0.69 0.52 43.64
CA HIS A 540 -0.13 1.33 44.54
C HIS A 540 -1.06 2.31 43.79
N ASP A 541 -1.25 2.15 42.47
CA ASP A 541 -2.13 3.01 41.68
C ASP A 541 -3.58 2.99 42.20
N PRO A 542 -4.29 4.12 42.32
CA PRO A 542 -5.69 4.12 42.74
C PRO A 542 -6.63 3.35 41.78
N VAL A 543 -6.30 3.24 40.48
CA VAL A 543 -7.18 2.67 39.45
C VAL A 543 -6.89 1.19 39.21
N ALA A 544 -7.89 0.34 39.44
CA ALA A 544 -7.80 -1.12 39.28
C ALA A 544 -7.24 -1.54 37.91
N ASN A 545 -7.70 -0.95 36.81
CA ASN A 545 -7.21 -1.26 35.45
C ASN A 545 -5.69 -1.09 35.29
N VAL A 546 -5.07 -0.13 35.99
CA VAL A 546 -3.60 0.05 35.95
C VAL A 546 -2.93 -1.08 36.71
N ARG A 547 -3.42 -1.40 37.92
CA ARG A 547 -2.90 -2.52 38.73
C ARG A 547 -3.06 -3.87 38.02
N MET A 548 -4.22 -4.13 37.40
CA MET A 548 -4.47 -5.32 36.57
C MET A 548 -3.41 -5.45 35.46
N LYS A 549 -3.20 -4.38 34.68
CA LYS A 549 -2.24 -4.40 33.57
C LYS A 549 -0.81 -4.60 34.06
N LEU A 550 -0.45 -3.95 35.17
CA LEU A 550 0.85 -4.14 35.80
C LEU A 550 1.05 -5.59 36.25
N CYS A 551 0.04 -6.24 36.84
CA CYS A 551 0.14 -7.65 37.25
C CYS A 551 0.42 -8.59 36.08
N CYS A 552 -0.16 -8.32 34.91
CA CYS A 552 0.18 -9.05 33.67
C CYS A 552 1.60 -8.76 33.15
N LEU A 553 2.20 -7.64 33.56
CA LEU A 553 3.55 -7.22 33.18
C LEU A 553 4.64 -7.76 34.13
N LEU A 554 4.31 -8.04 35.40
CA LEU A 554 5.27 -8.48 36.42
C LEU A 554 6.13 -9.70 36.04
N PRO A 555 5.64 -10.74 35.32
CA PRO A 555 6.50 -11.85 34.86
C PRO A 555 7.62 -11.37 33.93
N LYS A 556 7.32 -10.47 32.99
CA LYS A 556 8.33 -9.86 32.12
C LYS A 556 9.32 -9.04 32.94
N VAL A 557 8.85 -8.28 33.93
CA VAL A 557 9.70 -7.48 34.85
C VAL A 557 10.61 -8.36 35.72
N LYS A 558 10.14 -9.53 36.22
CA LYS A 558 11.02 -10.48 36.92
C LYS A 558 12.10 -11.02 35.98
N SER A 559 11.76 -11.27 34.71
CA SER A 559 12.71 -11.80 33.72
C SER A 559 13.84 -10.85 33.29
N THR A 560 13.78 -9.56 33.65
CA THR A 560 14.89 -8.62 33.40
C THR A 560 15.97 -8.65 34.48
N LEU A 561 15.74 -9.32 35.62
CA LEU A 561 16.67 -9.30 36.75
C LEU A 561 17.85 -10.26 36.54
N LYS A 562 19.09 -9.75 36.62
CA LYS A 562 20.33 -10.53 36.57
C LYS A 562 20.79 -10.88 38.00
N ILE A 563 20.60 -12.13 38.43
CA ILE A 563 21.05 -12.62 39.75
C ILE A 563 22.52 -13.06 39.67
N PRO A 564 23.41 -12.71 40.64
CA PRO A 564 23.12 -12.09 41.94
C PRO A 564 23.04 -10.55 41.97
N THR A 565 23.45 -9.85 40.90
CA THR A 565 23.56 -8.38 40.83
C THR A 565 22.29 -7.66 41.29
N ASP A 566 21.14 -8.07 40.76
CA ASP A 566 19.85 -7.39 40.95
C ASP A 566 19.05 -7.98 42.13
N LYS A 567 19.69 -8.69 43.06
CA LYS A 567 19.01 -9.31 44.23
C LYS A 567 18.20 -8.30 45.06
N HIS A 568 18.65 -7.04 45.14
CA HIS A 568 17.93 -5.98 45.84
C HIS A 568 16.64 -5.57 45.13
N LEU A 569 16.63 -5.53 43.79
CA LEU A 569 15.45 -5.26 42.97
C LEU A 569 14.45 -6.43 43.05
N LEU A 570 14.94 -7.68 43.08
CA LEU A 570 14.09 -8.86 43.31
C LEU A 570 13.36 -8.78 44.67
N GLN A 571 14.06 -8.41 45.74
CA GLN A 571 13.48 -8.23 47.07
C GLN A 571 12.40 -7.13 47.08
N GLN A 572 12.59 -6.04 46.35
CA GLN A 572 11.59 -4.97 46.21
C GLN A 572 10.35 -5.45 45.43
N LEU A 573 10.55 -6.17 44.32
CA LEU A 573 9.47 -6.79 43.54
C LEU A 573 8.65 -7.76 44.40
N GLU A 574 9.30 -8.68 45.12
CA GLU A 574 8.64 -9.61 46.05
C GLU A 574 7.84 -8.86 47.13
N LEU A 575 8.41 -7.80 47.71
CA LEU A 575 7.73 -6.99 48.73
C LEU A 575 6.48 -6.30 48.16
N CYS A 576 6.56 -5.73 46.96
CA CYS A 576 5.42 -5.14 46.27
C CYS A 576 4.33 -6.19 45.96
N ILE A 577 4.70 -7.39 45.48
CA ILE A 577 3.76 -8.49 45.23
C ILE A 577 3.07 -8.96 46.53
N ARG A 578 3.82 -9.16 47.61
CA ARG A 578 3.28 -9.56 48.91
C ARG A 578 2.30 -8.52 49.46
N LYS A 579 2.65 -7.23 49.37
CA LYS A 579 1.74 -6.12 49.71
C LYS A 579 0.47 -6.17 48.88
N LEU A 580 0.59 -6.31 47.56
CA LEU A 580 -0.54 -6.34 46.64
C LEU A 580 -1.48 -7.52 46.93
N LEU A 581 -0.94 -8.73 47.15
CA LEU A 581 -1.73 -9.91 47.51
C LEU A 581 -2.50 -9.75 48.85
N CYS A 582 -1.95 -9.02 49.81
CA CYS A 582 -2.56 -8.82 51.13
C CYS A 582 -3.47 -7.59 51.23
N GLN A 583 -3.27 -6.57 50.39
CA GLN A 583 -3.94 -5.27 50.49
C GLN A 583 -4.93 -4.99 49.36
N GLU A 584 -4.92 -5.77 48.29
CA GLU A 584 -5.83 -5.59 47.16
C GLU A 584 -7.30 -5.86 47.55
N LYS A 585 -8.17 -4.92 47.20
CA LYS A 585 -9.61 -4.96 47.49
C LYS A 585 -10.43 -5.28 46.26
N ASP A 586 -9.90 -4.99 45.07
CA ASP A 586 -10.57 -5.28 43.81
C ASP A 586 -10.49 -6.78 43.49
N LYS A 587 -11.64 -7.39 43.23
CA LYS A 587 -11.77 -8.84 43.01
C LYS A 587 -11.08 -9.30 41.72
N ASP A 588 -11.11 -8.48 40.68
CA ASP A 588 -10.55 -8.82 39.38
C ASP A 588 -9.03 -8.64 39.40
N VAL A 589 -8.53 -7.55 40.02
CA VAL A 589 -7.10 -7.40 40.31
C VAL A 589 -6.61 -8.57 41.16
N LEU A 590 -7.27 -8.91 42.27
CA LEU A 590 -6.86 -10.02 43.15
C LEU A 590 -6.83 -11.37 42.43
N THR A 591 -7.74 -11.59 41.49
CA THR A 591 -7.77 -12.81 40.65
C THR A 591 -6.57 -12.87 39.72
N ILE A 592 -6.17 -11.75 39.11
CA ILE A 592 -4.97 -11.65 38.28
C ILE A 592 -3.71 -11.80 39.15
N VAL A 593 -3.60 -11.09 40.28
CA VAL A 593 -2.46 -11.18 41.21
C VAL A 593 -2.20 -12.63 41.63
N LYS A 594 -3.24 -13.38 42.01
CA LYS A 594 -3.11 -14.80 42.38
C LYS A 594 -2.57 -15.66 41.23
N ARG A 595 -2.96 -15.38 39.97
CA ARG A 595 -2.41 -16.06 38.79
C ARG A 595 -0.95 -15.66 38.56
N THR A 596 -0.65 -14.36 38.61
CA THR A 596 0.70 -13.80 38.43
C THR A 596 1.68 -14.36 39.46
N VAL A 597 1.29 -14.49 40.74
CA VAL A 597 2.13 -15.11 41.79
C VAL A 597 2.49 -16.55 41.42
N LEU A 598 1.49 -17.37 41.06
CA LEU A 598 1.73 -18.76 40.65
C LEU A 598 2.62 -18.88 39.39
N GLU A 599 2.62 -17.86 38.52
CA GLU A 599 3.54 -17.80 37.39
C GLU A 599 4.95 -17.42 37.84
N LEU A 600 5.11 -16.36 38.65
CA LEU A 600 6.38 -15.87 39.18
C LEU A 600 7.12 -16.89 40.06
N ASP A 601 6.38 -17.69 40.82
CA ASP A 601 6.91 -18.81 41.62
C ASP A 601 7.43 -19.96 40.74
N ARG A 602 6.85 -20.15 39.54
CA ARG A 602 7.32 -21.11 38.52
C ARG A 602 8.47 -20.60 37.66
N MET A 603 8.82 -19.31 37.74
CA MET A 603 9.94 -18.75 36.97
C MET A 603 11.32 -19.14 37.51
N GLU A 604 11.37 -19.99 38.55
CA GLU A 604 12.57 -20.67 39.02
C GLU A 604 12.40 -22.18 38.86
N ILE A 605 13.46 -22.86 38.39
CA ILE A 605 13.57 -24.33 38.20
C ILE A 605 12.79 -24.91 37.00
N SER A 606 13.38 -24.85 35.80
CA SER A 606 13.08 -25.75 34.67
C SER A 606 14.29 -25.81 33.72
N VAL A 607 15.02 -26.93 33.71
CA VAL A 607 16.40 -26.97 33.19
C VAL A 607 16.47 -27.19 31.67
N ASP A 608 15.87 -28.25 31.13
CA ASP A 608 16.36 -28.79 29.84
C ASP A 608 15.73 -28.21 28.55
N ALA A 609 14.43 -27.84 28.56
CA ALA A 609 13.78 -27.29 27.37
C ALA A 609 13.90 -25.76 27.23
N PHE A 610 14.28 -25.08 28.32
CA PHE A 610 14.19 -23.62 28.46
C PHE A 610 15.55 -22.92 28.28
N GLN A 611 16.66 -23.63 28.50
CA GLN A 611 18.03 -23.10 28.38
C GLN A 611 18.37 -22.55 27.00
N LYS A 612 17.94 -23.19 25.90
CA LYS A 612 18.25 -22.67 24.55
C LYS A 612 17.61 -21.30 24.29
N ARG A 613 16.36 -21.11 24.74
CA ARG A 613 15.62 -19.85 24.59
C ARG A 613 16.15 -18.75 25.51
N PHE A 614 16.59 -19.12 26.72
CA PHE A 614 17.32 -18.19 27.60
C PHE A 614 18.67 -17.78 27.01
N TYR A 615 19.46 -18.72 26.50
CA TYR A 615 20.76 -18.45 25.90
C TYR A 615 20.65 -17.51 24.68
N GLU A 616 19.70 -17.74 23.77
CA GLU A 616 19.42 -16.84 22.65
C GLU A 616 18.98 -15.44 23.14
N ASN A 617 18.12 -15.36 24.15
CA ASN A 617 17.69 -14.08 24.74
C ASN A 617 18.81 -13.34 25.47
N ASP A 618 19.73 -14.05 26.13
CA ASP A 618 20.84 -13.45 26.87
C ASP A 618 21.97 -13.00 25.93
N LEU A 619 22.19 -13.69 24.80
CA LEU A 619 23.04 -13.18 23.72
C LEU A 619 22.46 -11.90 23.10
N LEU A 620 21.14 -11.86 22.85
CA LEU A 620 20.47 -10.65 22.38
C LEU A 620 20.53 -9.51 23.40
N ASP A 621 20.47 -9.80 24.70
CA ASP A 621 20.62 -8.81 25.76
C ASP A 621 22.05 -8.23 25.80
N GLN A 622 23.07 -9.10 25.71
CA GLN A 622 24.48 -8.69 25.63
C GLN A 622 24.76 -7.85 24.37
N GLU A 623 24.13 -8.18 23.23
CA GLU A 623 24.20 -7.38 22.01
C GLU A 623 23.65 -5.96 22.24
N LYS A 624 22.47 -5.84 22.85
CA LYS A 624 21.88 -4.54 23.17
C LYS A 624 22.74 -3.73 24.14
N GLU A 625 23.22 -4.35 25.21
CA GLU A 625 24.05 -3.72 26.24
C GLU A 625 25.39 -3.22 25.64
N ARG A 626 25.99 -4.00 24.72
CA ARG A 626 27.20 -3.59 23.99
C ARG A 626 26.94 -2.44 23.02
N GLN A 627 25.81 -2.43 22.30
CA GLN A 627 25.42 -1.31 21.44
C GLN A 627 25.15 -0.02 22.25
N GLU A 628 24.49 -0.15 23.39
CA GLU A 628 24.21 0.96 24.31
C GLU A 628 25.52 1.56 24.86
N HIS A 629 26.48 0.74 25.26
CA HIS A 629 27.82 1.19 25.66
C HIS A 629 28.63 1.78 24.49
N LEU A 630 28.54 1.23 23.28
CA LEU A 630 29.24 1.77 22.11
C LEU A 630 28.78 3.19 21.78
N LEU A 631 27.46 3.46 21.83
CA LEU A 631 26.89 4.80 21.63
C LEU A 631 27.34 5.79 22.71
N GLU A 632 27.49 5.34 23.96
CA GLU A 632 28.02 6.16 25.06
C GLU A 632 29.54 6.45 24.87
N MET A 633 30.33 5.47 24.43
CA MET A 633 31.76 5.65 24.18
C MET A 633 32.05 6.53 22.95
N GLU A 634 31.32 6.36 21.85
CA GLU A 634 31.44 7.18 20.63
C GLU A 634 31.18 8.67 20.94
N GLN A 635 30.22 8.95 21.84
CA GLN A 635 29.92 10.30 22.29
C GLN A 635 31.04 10.89 23.15
N LEU A 636 31.55 10.12 24.14
CA LEU A 636 32.66 10.55 24.99
C LEU A 636 33.93 10.85 24.18
N GLU A 637 34.19 10.08 23.14
CA GLU A 637 35.34 10.28 22.25
C GLU A 637 35.18 11.53 21.38
N LYS A 638 33.98 11.78 20.83
CA LYS A 638 33.66 13.03 20.11
C LYS A 638 33.71 14.27 21.01
N GLU A 639 33.33 14.15 22.29
CA GLU A 639 33.47 15.23 23.26
C GLU A 639 34.93 15.50 23.63
N LYS A 640 35.76 14.45 23.79
CA LYS A 640 37.21 14.60 23.96
C LYS A 640 37.84 15.31 22.76
N GLN A 641 37.62 14.83 21.53
CA GLN A 641 38.14 15.45 20.31
C GLN A 641 37.70 16.93 20.17
N LYS A 642 36.45 17.25 20.54
CA LYS A 642 35.93 18.63 20.50
C LYS A 642 36.52 19.53 21.60
N ASN A 643 36.85 18.97 22.75
CA ASN A 643 37.53 19.67 23.84
C ASN A 643 39.02 19.85 23.57
N GLU A 644 39.70 18.85 23.00
CA GLU A 644 41.08 18.92 22.54
C GLU A 644 41.23 19.91 21.39
N GLY A 645 40.34 19.88 20.39
CA GLY A 645 40.29 20.89 19.32
C GLY A 645 40.01 22.31 19.83
N ARG A 646 39.28 22.46 20.94
CA ARG A 646 39.16 23.75 21.66
C ARG A 646 40.45 24.13 22.37
N SER A 647 41.11 23.19 23.05
CA SER A 647 42.38 23.42 23.74
C SER A 647 43.52 23.79 22.78
N ALA A 648 43.60 23.14 21.61
CA ALA A 648 44.52 23.50 20.54
C ALA A 648 44.28 24.93 20.04
N ASN A 649 43.02 25.28 19.71
CA ASN A 649 42.64 26.65 19.32
C ASN A 649 42.89 27.71 20.41
N ILE A 650 42.89 27.33 21.69
CA ILE A 650 43.24 28.22 22.81
C ILE A 650 44.77 28.38 22.90
N ASN A 651 45.52 27.29 22.74
CA ASN A 651 46.98 27.31 22.74
C ASN A 651 47.54 28.11 21.55
N ASP A 652 46.99 27.96 20.34
CA ASP A 652 47.38 28.75 19.16
C ASP A 652 47.13 30.25 19.37
N LYS A 653 45.98 30.62 19.97
CA LYS A 653 45.69 32.02 20.33
C LYS A 653 46.62 32.55 21.42
N MET A 654 47.12 31.69 22.32
CA MET A 654 48.17 32.05 23.28
C MET A 654 49.54 32.21 22.60
N PHE A 655 49.85 31.39 21.60
CA PHE A 655 51.10 31.45 20.84
C PHE A 655 51.18 32.68 19.94
N GLU A 656 50.10 33.05 19.25
CA GLU A 656 49.98 34.31 18.50
C GLU A 656 50.17 35.53 19.42
N LYS A 657 49.54 35.53 20.61
CA LYS A 657 49.64 36.65 21.55
C LYS A 657 51.08 36.87 22.02
N LYS A 658 51.81 35.78 22.30
CA LYS A 658 53.22 35.83 22.72
C LYS A 658 54.19 36.31 21.62
N ARG A 659 53.75 36.38 20.36
CA ARG A 659 54.57 36.81 19.21
C ARG A 659 54.43 38.31 18.88
N ARG A 660 53.46 39.03 19.48
CA ARG A 660 53.25 40.47 19.25
C ARG A 660 54.01 41.38 20.22
N ASP A 661 54.38 40.89 21.40
CA ASP A 661 55.05 41.67 22.46
C ASP A 661 56.58 41.77 22.31
N SER A 662 57.14 41.62 21.10
CA SER A 662 58.60 41.59 20.88
C SER A 662 59.12 42.41 19.69
N LYS A 663 58.29 43.27 19.07
CA LYS A 663 58.74 44.22 18.04
C LYS A 663 58.00 45.57 18.11
N THR A 664 58.50 46.45 18.97
CA THR A 664 58.24 47.90 18.88
C THR A 664 59.57 48.66 19.00
N SER A 665 60.12 49.07 17.86
CA SER A 665 61.14 50.11 17.78
C SER A 665 61.21 50.66 16.35
N SER A 666 61.06 51.99 16.21
CA SER A 666 61.20 52.84 14.98
C SER A 666 60.22 52.54 13.80
N VAL A 667 59.80 53.47 12.92
CA VAL A 667 60.21 54.87 12.57
C VAL A 667 58.94 55.78 12.33
N LEU A 668 59.14 57.11 12.29
CA LEU A 668 58.15 58.20 12.09
C LEU A 668 57.70 58.51 10.62
N ALA A 669 56.70 59.42 10.53
CA ALA A 669 56.46 60.47 9.50
C ALA A 669 55.71 60.07 8.19
N LYS A 670 54.49 60.59 7.92
CA LYS A 670 54.07 61.86 7.22
C LYS A 670 54.15 61.78 5.67
N SER A 671 53.26 62.37 4.83
CA SER A 671 51.95 63.05 4.96
C SER A 671 51.43 63.55 3.57
N ILE A 672 50.17 64.08 3.45
CA ILE A 672 49.67 65.07 2.43
C ILE A 672 49.33 64.50 1.00
N ASN A 673 48.25 64.84 0.24
CA ASN A 673 47.06 65.75 0.42
C ASN A 673 45.91 65.53 -0.64
N LEU A 674 44.68 66.03 -0.33
CA LEU A 674 43.61 66.65 -1.20
C LEU A 674 42.93 65.84 -2.37
N SER A 675 41.66 66.05 -2.81
CA SER A 675 40.46 66.76 -2.28
C SER A 675 39.17 66.63 -3.18
N ILE A 676 38.00 67.14 -2.70
CA ILE A 676 36.75 67.57 -3.44
C ILE A 676 35.86 66.43 -4.01
N SER A 677 34.50 66.42 -4.01
CA SER A 677 33.37 67.29 -3.56
C SER A 677 32.14 66.42 -3.18
N GLY A 678 31.07 66.88 -2.50
CA GLY A 678 30.78 68.23 -1.95
C GLY A 678 29.48 68.30 -1.12
N SER A 679 29.22 69.49 -0.52
CA SER A 679 27.95 70.08 -0.03
C SER A 679 26.84 69.14 0.52
N SER A 680 26.44 69.11 1.80
CA SER A 680 26.23 70.17 2.84
C SER A 680 25.21 71.25 2.41
N SER A 681 24.17 71.57 3.16
CA SER A 681 24.09 72.16 4.52
C SER A 681 22.73 71.83 5.18
N GLY A 682 22.39 72.11 6.46
CA GLY A 682 22.98 72.74 7.65
C GLY A 682 21.86 72.71 8.74
N THR A 683 22.04 72.87 10.06
CA THR A 683 23.10 73.50 10.87
C THR A 683 23.04 73.00 12.34
N SER A 684 24.23 72.81 12.95
CA SER A 684 24.66 73.14 14.35
C SER A 684 23.70 73.04 15.56
N ALA A 685 24.10 72.63 16.77
CA ALA A 685 25.38 72.13 17.33
C ALA A 685 25.08 71.26 18.58
N GLY A 686 25.83 70.19 18.87
CA GLY A 686 26.90 70.19 19.89
C GLY A 686 26.33 70.10 21.33
N LYS A 687 26.67 69.14 22.21
CA LYS A 687 27.71 68.09 22.28
C LYS A 687 27.06 66.86 23.01
N GLU A 688 27.68 65.75 23.44
CA GLU A 688 29.06 65.24 23.44
C GLU A 688 29.02 63.67 23.56
N GLU A 689 30.18 63.04 23.76
CA GLU A 689 30.44 61.69 24.32
C GLU A 689 29.96 60.40 23.63
N LYS A 690 30.86 59.40 23.68
CA LYS A 690 30.74 58.07 23.10
C LYS A 690 30.23 57.07 24.15
N LYS A 691 29.39 56.12 23.73
CA LYS A 691 29.76 54.69 23.78
C LYS A 691 28.75 53.76 23.09
N SER A 692 29.32 52.82 22.35
CA SER A 692 28.67 51.58 21.96
C SER A 692 28.28 50.72 23.16
N LYS A 693 27.15 50.00 23.06
CA LYS A 693 27.12 48.56 23.37
C LYS A 693 25.82 47.87 22.97
N LEU A 694 26.02 46.69 22.38
CA LEU A 694 25.19 45.48 22.48
C LEU A 694 24.20 45.47 23.66
N VAL A 695 22.93 45.12 23.38
CA VAL A 695 22.04 44.54 24.39
C VAL A 695 22.04 43.02 24.25
N ARG A 696 22.18 42.33 25.37
CA ARG A 696 22.15 40.87 25.48
C ARG A 696 21.06 40.47 26.48
N SER A 697 20.19 39.55 26.04
CA SER A 697 19.47 38.56 26.87
C SER A 697 18.41 39.00 27.90
N GLN A 698 17.64 37.97 28.30
CA GLN A 698 16.66 37.86 29.41
C GLN A 698 15.26 38.43 29.09
N SER A 699 14.17 37.65 28.96
CA SER A 699 13.59 36.51 29.70
C SER A 699 12.74 36.90 30.91
N PHE A 700 11.42 36.64 30.87
CA PHE A 700 10.47 36.33 31.97
C PHE A 700 9.13 35.96 31.28
N SER A 701 8.46 34.84 31.56
CA SER A 701 7.72 34.41 32.76
C SER A 701 6.33 35.04 32.91
N THR A 702 5.35 34.14 33.06
CA THR A 702 3.89 34.27 33.24
C THR A 702 3.40 35.24 34.32
N GLN A 703 2.25 35.92 34.08
CA GLN A 703 0.96 35.56 34.73
C GLN A 703 -0.29 36.38 34.28
N VAL A 704 -1.43 35.71 34.46
CA VAL A 704 -2.87 36.04 34.36
C VAL A 704 -3.31 37.47 34.74
N LEU A 705 -4.35 38.01 34.06
CA LEU A 705 -5.41 38.84 34.67
C LEU A 705 -6.73 38.84 33.83
N HIS A 706 -7.87 39.03 34.50
CA HIS A 706 -9.23 39.07 33.94
C HIS A 706 -9.57 40.41 33.24
N PRO A 707 -10.71 40.47 32.51
CA PRO A 707 -11.71 41.48 32.86
C PRO A 707 -13.16 40.98 32.98
N LYS A 708 -14.06 41.88 33.41
CA LYS A 708 -15.44 41.68 33.87
C LYS A 708 -16.40 42.64 33.15
N TYR A 709 -17.62 42.17 32.80
CA TYR A 709 -18.87 42.94 32.55
C TYR A 709 -18.82 43.99 31.38
N SER A 710 -19.91 44.38 30.69
CA SER A 710 -21.37 44.14 30.85
C SER A 710 -22.15 44.51 29.57
N ASN A 711 -23.31 43.86 29.34
CA ASN A 711 -24.55 44.35 28.66
C ASN A 711 -24.47 44.84 27.19
N ILE A 712 -25.46 44.73 26.29
CA ILE A 712 -26.85 44.20 26.25
C ILE A 712 -27.15 43.86 24.74
N ASP A 713 -28.13 43.11 24.23
CA ASP A 713 -29.59 43.05 24.48
C ASP A 713 -30.24 41.74 23.89
N LYS A 714 -31.57 41.61 24.04
CA LYS A 714 -32.58 40.94 23.17
C LYS A 714 -32.39 39.50 22.64
N CYS A 715 -32.92 38.56 23.43
CA CYS A 715 -33.63 37.36 22.97
C CYS A 715 -35.01 37.70 22.32
N PRO A 716 -35.77 36.74 21.74
CA PRO A 716 -36.65 35.93 22.58
C PRO A 716 -36.79 34.42 22.23
N ASN A 717 -36.58 33.62 23.27
CA ASN A 717 -37.16 32.31 23.62
C ASN A 717 -38.33 31.74 22.79
N LYS A 718 -38.38 30.40 22.73
CA LYS A 718 -39.50 29.65 23.33
C LYS A 718 -39.04 28.33 23.96
N SER A 719 -39.69 27.96 25.05
CA SER A 719 -39.34 26.87 25.97
C SER A 719 -40.36 25.74 25.91
N SER A 720 -39.96 24.54 26.37
CA SER A 720 -40.75 23.75 27.33
C SER A 720 -39.99 22.51 27.78
N ALA A 721 -40.03 22.24 29.08
CA ALA A 721 -39.65 20.96 29.66
C ALA A 721 -40.94 20.27 30.14
N THR A 722 -41.06 18.97 29.91
CA THR A 722 -41.99 18.11 30.63
C THR A 722 -41.28 16.80 30.94
N GLY A 723 -41.33 16.37 32.20
CA GLY A 723 -40.81 15.08 32.63
C GLY A 723 -41.97 14.12 32.90
N TYR A 724 -41.78 12.86 32.53
CA TYR A 724 -42.55 11.74 33.07
C TYR A 724 -41.64 10.53 33.24
N THR A 725 -41.71 9.92 34.41
CA THR A 725 -41.04 8.65 34.74
C THR A 725 -42.01 7.49 34.52
N SER A 726 -41.52 6.40 33.94
CA SER A 726 -42.16 5.08 34.00
C SER A 726 -41.10 3.97 33.93
N SER A 727 -41.45 2.78 34.42
CA SER A 727 -40.52 1.77 34.92
C SER A 727 -40.23 0.60 33.96
N ILE A 728 -38.95 0.18 33.91
CA ILE A 728 -38.35 -1.19 34.05
C ILE A 728 -39.28 -2.41 33.75
N PRO A 729 -38.82 -3.51 33.08
CA PRO A 729 -37.44 -4.04 33.00
C PRO A 729 -36.92 -4.50 31.61
N GLY A 730 -35.60 -4.76 31.53
CA GLY A 730 -34.98 -5.53 30.43
C GLY A 730 -33.54 -5.94 30.72
N MET A 731 -33.27 -7.25 30.88
CA MET A 731 -31.93 -7.78 31.22
C MET A 731 -30.96 -7.78 30.03
N GLY A 732 -29.76 -7.20 30.21
CA GLY A 732 -28.63 -7.34 29.29
C GLY A 732 -27.43 -7.96 29.99
N LYS A 733 -27.10 -9.23 29.68
CA LYS A 733 -25.96 -9.94 30.28
C LYS A 733 -24.65 -9.55 29.60
N SER A 734 -23.60 -9.27 30.39
CA SER A 734 -22.22 -9.25 29.90
C SER A 734 -21.84 -10.62 29.32
N CYS A 735 -21.11 -10.62 28.20
CA CYS A 735 -20.44 -11.81 27.71
C CYS A 735 -18.98 -11.47 27.42
N MET A 736 -18.06 -12.15 28.10
CA MET A 736 -16.64 -12.04 27.83
C MET A 736 -16.31 -12.70 26.48
N LEU A 737 -15.32 -12.18 25.77
CA LEU A 737 -14.63 -12.90 24.71
C LEU A 737 -13.15 -13.03 25.06
N SER A 738 -12.73 -14.27 25.24
CA SER A 738 -11.35 -14.69 25.47
C SER A 738 -10.53 -14.53 24.20
N PHE A 739 -9.40 -13.82 24.28
CA PHE A 739 -8.34 -13.95 23.28
C PHE A 739 -7.61 -15.27 23.49
N SER A 740 -7.57 -16.09 22.45
CA SER A 740 -6.68 -17.26 22.39
C SER A 740 -5.32 -16.80 21.88
N ASP A 741 -4.28 -17.25 22.56
CA ASP A 741 -2.88 -16.99 22.21
C ASP A 741 -2.43 -18.06 21.21
N ASP A 742 -1.91 -17.66 20.05
CA ASP A 742 -1.27 -18.58 19.10
C ASP A 742 -0.33 -17.80 18.16
N SER A 743 0.96 -17.87 18.45
CA SER A 743 2.06 -17.37 17.63
C SER A 743 3.35 -18.11 18.00
N PHE A 744 4.31 -18.17 17.06
CA PHE A 744 5.59 -18.90 17.10
C PHE A 744 5.60 -20.35 16.57
N ARG A 745 5.71 -20.46 15.25
CA ARG A 745 6.61 -21.45 14.62
C ARG A 745 7.46 -20.75 13.56
N THR A 746 8.77 -20.70 13.81
CA THR A 746 9.79 -20.34 12.82
C THR A 746 10.43 -21.62 12.29
N HIS A 747 10.57 -21.73 10.96
CA HIS A 747 11.39 -22.77 10.34
C HIS A 747 12.47 -22.10 9.49
N SER A 748 13.70 -22.57 9.65
CA SER A 748 14.89 -22.16 8.91
C SER A 748 14.92 -22.76 7.51
N ALA A 749 15.37 -21.99 6.51
CA ALA A 749 15.84 -22.52 5.23
C ALA A 749 17.04 -21.69 4.73
N GLY A 750 18.01 -22.36 4.12
CA GLY A 750 19.25 -21.77 3.64
C GLY A 750 19.26 -21.44 2.14
N ASN A 751 20.27 -20.65 1.79
CA ASN A 751 20.72 -20.16 0.49
C ASN A 751 20.50 -21.04 -0.77
N SER A 752 19.86 -20.48 -1.81
CA SER A 752 20.16 -20.72 -3.24
C SER A 752 19.41 -19.71 -4.13
N GLY A 753 20.06 -19.15 -5.14
CA GLY A 753 19.47 -18.10 -5.99
C GLY A 753 18.71 -18.61 -7.22
N ASN A 754 17.66 -17.87 -7.62
CA ASN A 754 17.25 -17.66 -9.01
C ASN A 754 16.17 -16.55 -9.04
N ALA A 755 16.29 -15.58 -9.96
CA ALA A 755 15.35 -14.46 -10.06
C ALA A 755 14.10 -14.86 -10.86
N VAL A 756 12.96 -14.95 -10.18
CA VAL A 756 11.64 -15.15 -10.79
C VAL A 756 10.64 -14.20 -10.14
N PHE A 757 9.99 -13.35 -10.94
CA PHE A 757 8.94 -12.44 -10.46
C PHE A 757 7.64 -13.21 -10.18
N PRO A 758 6.89 -12.88 -9.11
CA PRO A 758 5.64 -13.56 -8.79
C PRO A 758 4.49 -13.15 -9.71
N SER A 759 3.68 -14.13 -10.09
CA SER A 759 2.47 -13.98 -10.90
C SER A 759 1.38 -13.13 -10.24
N SER A 760 0.75 -12.24 -11.01
CA SER A 760 -0.34 -11.37 -10.57
C SER A 760 -1.64 -12.13 -10.26
N CYS A 761 -2.23 -11.86 -9.09
CA CYS A 761 -3.58 -12.31 -8.73
C CYS A 761 -4.64 -11.33 -9.24
N SER A 762 -5.26 -11.63 -10.39
CA SER A 762 -6.37 -10.86 -10.94
C SER A 762 -7.64 -11.01 -10.09
N ARG A 763 -8.05 -9.95 -9.38
CA ARG A 763 -9.41 -9.83 -8.82
C ARG A 763 -10.30 -9.09 -9.81
N ASN A 764 -11.20 -9.81 -10.47
CA ASN A 764 -12.23 -9.21 -11.32
C ASN A 764 -13.27 -8.49 -10.45
N LEU A 765 -13.34 -7.15 -10.55
CA LEU A 765 -14.53 -6.39 -10.12
C LEU A 765 -15.40 -6.08 -11.34
N PHE A 766 -16.51 -6.81 -11.48
CA PHE A 766 -17.61 -6.41 -12.36
C PHE A 766 -18.57 -5.50 -11.57
N ASN A 767 -18.53 -4.19 -11.83
CA ASN A 767 -19.60 -3.28 -11.44
C ASN A 767 -20.63 -3.18 -12.58
N SER A 768 -21.81 -3.76 -12.39
CA SER A 768 -22.95 -3.54 -13.27
C SER A 768 -23.85 -2.45 -12.69
N ALA A 769 -23.92 -1.30 -13.36
CA ALA A 769 -24.78 -0.19 -12.98
C ALA A 769 -25.77 0.12 -14.11
N ASN A 770 -26.87 -0.63 -14.15
CA ASN A 770 -28.04 -0.30 -14.96
C ASN A 770 -29.05 0.46 -14.08
N GLN A 771 -29.25 1.75 -14.32
CA GLN A 771 -30.46 2.46 -13.89
C GLN A 771 -31.18 3.09 -15.07
N LYS A 772 -32.52 3.00 -15.00
CA LYS A 772 -33.45 3.24 -16.09
C LYS A 772 -33.69 4.74 -16.27
N ASN A 773 -33.75 5.19 -17.52
CA ASN A 773 -34.38 6.47 -17.85
C ASN A 773 -35.77 6.20 -18.44
N ASN A 774 -36.82 6.74 -17.82
CA ASN A 774 -38.19 6.68 -18.36
C ASN A 774 -38.32 7.73 -19.47
N GLY A 775 -38.91 7.34 -20.59
CA GLY A 775 -38.98 8.20 -21.78
C GLY A 775 -40.15 9.19 -21.78
N ASN A 776 -40.20 9.98 -22.85
CA ASN A 776 -41.46 10.52 -23.34
C ASN A 776 -41.48 10.48 -24.88
N LYS A 777 -42.68 10.38 -25.46
CA LYS A 777 -42.93 10.49 -26.91
C LYS A 777 -42.66 11.96 -27.34
N GLU A 778 -42.55 12.35 -28.61
CA GLU A 778 -43.28 11.95 -29.83
C GLU A 778 -42.62 12.65 -31.04
N GLY A 779 -42.79 12.17 -32.28
CA GLY A 779 -42.31 12.91 -33.47
C GLY A 779 -41.99 12.05 -34.69
N GLN A 780 -42.64 12.33 -35.83
CA GLN A 780 -42.64 11.47 -37.01
C GLN A 780 -41.48 11.68 -38.00
N SER A 781 -41.19 10.57 -38.68
CA SER A 781 -40.40 10.40 -39.91
C SER A 781 -40.44 11.53 -40.96
N ARG A 782 -39.30 11.73 -41.66
CA ARG A 782 -39.28 11.95 -43.12
C ARG A 782 -37.98 11.42 -43.74
N LYS A 783 -38.11 10.57 -44.76
CA LYS A 783 -37.02 10.18 -45.68
C LYS A 783 -36.67 11.36 -46.57
N MET A 784 -35.38 11.57 -46.88
CA MET A 784 -34.98 12.03 -48.21
C MET A 784 -33.57 11.54 -48.55
N SER A 785 -33.41 11.06 -49.79
CA SER A 785 -32.14 10.63 -50.39
C SER A 785 -31.78 11.62 -51.49
N VAL A 786 -30.57 12.21 -51.45
CA VAL A 786 -29.92 12.76 -52.65
C VAL A 786 -28.40 12.50 -52.61
N LYS A 787 -27.88 12.18 -53.80
CA LYS A 787 -26.51 11.82 -54.17
C LYS A 787 -25.45 12.90 -53.95
N ASN A 788 -24.21 12.44 -53.78
CA ASN A 788 -22.94 12.95 -54.33
C ASN A 788 -22.91 14.34 -55.00
N ARG A 789 -21.93 15.16 -54.58
CA ARG A 789 -21.02 15.84 -55.52
C ARG A 789 -19.64 16.09 -54.91
N LYS A 790 -18.59 15.84 -55.71
CA LYS A 790 -17.20 16.27 -55.46
C LYS A 790 -17.10 17.79 -55.67
N SER A 791 -16.23 18.47 -54.92
CA SER A 791 -15.06 19.16 -55.52
C SER A 791 -14.27 19.98 -54.48
N ASN A 792 -12.94 19.84 -54.56
CA ASN A 792 -11.85 20.69 -54.07
C ASN A 792 -12.19 22.08 -53.50
N SER A 793 -11.72 22.34 -52.28
CA SER A 793 -10.88 23.49 -51.90
C SER A 793 -10.07 23.07 -50.68
#